data_AF-A0A4Q9L6M9-F1
#
_entry.id   AF-A0A4Q9L6M9-F1
#
_cell.length_a   1.000
_cell.length_b   1.000
_cell.length_c   1.000
_cell.angle_alpha   90.00
_cell.angle_beta   90.00
_cell.angle_gamma   90.00
#
_symmetry.space_group_name_H-M   'P 1'
#
loop_
_entity.id
_entity.type
_entity.pdbx_description
1 polymer ?
#
loop_
_entity_poly.entity_id
_entity_poly.type
_entity_poly.pdbx_seq_one_letter_code
_entity_poly.pdbx_strand_id
1 'polypeptide(L)'
;MCGIFAYANFLTKKSKKEISEILTNGLRRMEYRGYDSAGICIQDNSNSRYSVFKTPGKVQSLVDFVEKQNETDMESETTNHVGIAHTRWATHGQPSERNSHPIRSDPSGMFIVVHNGIITNHQTIRAYLESKGHVYESDTDTESAAKLALYFYKESIKKGEKPDFIKIVKKVIKNCQGAFAFIFISPVFPNEIVAVRKSSPLLIGIKTVQKMTLDFFDVSFGTEKDDEPGSPLMHQNTVANSPALSPLFRDCHISTLQSTPTSQMEMFLASDTAAIIEHTKKVIYLEDNDIAYITNGNLVIHRPNSKEKDQFKSEVREIQTIKTELTQIMKGNFEHFMMKEIYEQTDSVINTMRGRVNYDESTICLGGLKSYISNIKRSQRLIFVACGTSYHSSLANRAIFEELIDIPVSIELASDFIDRRCPIFRSDCVFFISQSGETADTILALRYCLERGALCVGITNTVGSTISRETHCGVHINAGPEIGVASTKAYTSQYIALLLIALQLSQDNLSHKERRTEIIQGLKNISGLIKNTLESDRKLKEFSTKVLGSRVDLKSLLILGRGYQHATCLEGALKIKEVSYIHSEGILTGELKHGPLALIDENMCIIVIVTKDMLYEKTLNAVQQILARKGKPIIICSNDLIKEFDGLDVIGVPGTVDCLQGLLTVIPLQLISYHLAVARGYDVDCPRNLAKSVTVE
;
A
#
# COMPACT_ATOMS: atom_id res chain seq x y z
N MET A 1 0.25 -0.21 6.89
CA MET A 1 0.35 1.27 6.90
C MET A 1 -0.84 1.85 7.66
N CYS A 2 -0.73 2.86 8.51
CA CYS A 2 -1.92 3.50 9.10
C CYS A 2 -2.81 4.22 8.04
N GLY A 3 -4.02 4.63 8.43
CA GLY A 3 -4.94 5.42 7.59
C GLY A 3 -5.17 6.83 8.15
N ILE A 4 -4.93 7.87 7.35
CA ILE A 4 -5.30 9.27 7.68
C ILE A 4 -6.51 9.65 6.85
N PHE A 5 -7.51 10.26 7.49
CA PHE A 5 -8.62 10.93 6.83
C PHE A 5 -8.90 12.29 7.49
N ALA A 6 -9.23 13.31 6.70
CA ALA A 6 -9.72 14.58 7.20
C ALA A 6 -10.83 15.10 6.30
N TYR A 7 -11.81 15.77 6.91
CA TYR A 7 -12.92 16.41 6.23
C TYR A 7 -12.96 17.88 6.61
N ALA A 8 -13.07 18.74 5.61
CA ALA A 8 -13.30 20.16 5.79
C ALA A 8 -14.48 20.60 4.93
N ASN A 9 -15.53 21.11 5.57
CA ASN A 9 -16.64 21.78 4.90
C ASN A 9 -16.50 23.30 5.08
N PHE A 10 -16.58 24.03 3.97
CA PHE A 10 -16.59 25.49 3.95
C PHE A 10 -17.86 25.99 3.26
N LEU A 11 -18.58 26.89 3.93
CA LEU A 11 -19.86 27.45 3.48
C LEU A 11 -20.92 26.37 3.18
N THR A 12 -20.74 25.16 3.72
CA THR A 12 -21.59 23.99 3.49
C THR A 12 -22.10 23.52 4.83
N LYS A 13 -23.42 23.65 5.03
CA LYS A 13 -24.08 23.32 6.30
C LYS A 13 -24.10 21.80 6.49
N LYS A 14 -23.57 21.34 7.61
CA LYS A 14 -23.53 19.93 8.01
C LYS A 14 -23.80 19.78 9.50
N SER A 15 -24.56 18.75 9.87
CA SER A 15 -24.67 18.36 11.28
C SER A 15 -23.39 17.69 11.75
N LYS A 16 -23.11 17.74 13.06
CA LYS A 16 -21.96 17.04 13.64
C LYS A 16 -22.08 15.52 13.47
N LYS A 17 -23.31 14.99 13.42
CA LYS A 17 -23.60 13.60 13.07
C LYS A 17 -23.12 13.28 11.65
N GLU A 18 -23.51 14.07 10.65
CA GLU A 18 -23.07 13.86 9.26
C GLU A 18 -21.54 13.93 9.15
N ILE A 19 -20.90 14.87 9.86
CA ILE A 19 -19.44 14.98 9.90
C ILE A 19 -18.80 13.72 10.50
N SER A 20 -19.32 13.24 11.62
CA SER A 20 -18.86 12.01 12.28
C SER A 20 -19.01 10.80 11.35
N GLU A 21 -20.14 10.69 10.65
CA GLU A 21 -20.39 9.62 9.67
C GLU A 21 -19.41 9.70 8.48
N ILE A 22 -19.13 10.90 7.95
CA ILE A 22 -18.13 11.09 6.88
C ILE A 22 -16.74 10.66 7.36
N LEU A 23 -16.32 11.10 8.55
CA LEU A 23 -15.01 10.74 9.10
C LEU A 23 -14.89 9.23 9.33
N THR A 24 -15.88 8.61 9.97
CA THR A 24 -15.87 7.16 10.27
C THR A 24 -16.01 6.31 9.01
N ASN A 25 -16.79 6.73 8.01
CA ASN A 25 -16.84 6.05 6.72
C ASN A 25 -15.50 6.13 5.97
N GLY A 26 -14.84 7.29 5.99
CA GLY A 26 -13.47 7.43 5.47
C GLY A 26 -12.51 6.44 6.14
N LEU A 27 -12.60 6.26 7.45
CA LEU A 27 -11.81 5.25 8.17
C LEU A 27 -12.16 3.81 7.78
N ARG A 28 -13.45 3.47 7.63
CA ARG A 28 -13.88 2.14 7.15
C ARG A 28 -13.26 1.79 5.79
N ARG A 29 -13.14 2.77 4.89
CA ARG A 29 -12.48 2.58 3.58
C ARG A 29 -10.97 2.34 3.68
N MET A 30 -10.34 2.60 4.82
CA MET A 30 -8.90 2.41 5.05
C MET A 30 -8.57 1.43 6.19
N GLU A 31 -9.58 0.77 6.77
CA GLU A 31 -9.41 -0.18 7.87
C GLU A 31 -8.46 -1.33 7.50
N TYR A 32 -8.47 -1.76 6.24
CA TYR A 32 -7.56 -2.78 5.72
C TYR A 32 -6.06 -2.41 5.81
N ARG A 33 -5.75 -1.12 5.97
CA ARG A 33 -4.38 -0.64 6.13
C ARG A 33 -3.91 -0.75 7.60
N GLY A 34 -4.82 -0.61 8.56
CA GLY A 34 -4.55 -0.76 10.00
C GLY A 34 -5.83 -0.70 10.83
N TYR A 35 -5.91 -1.55 11.86
CA TYR A 35 -7.15 -1.79 12.63
C TYR A 35 -6.89 -2.13 14.11
N ASP A 36 -5.69 -1.82 14.64
CA ASP A 36 -5.37 -2.03 16.06
C ASP A 36 -6.10 -1.03 16.95
N SER A 37 -6.35 0.17 16.42
CA SER A 37 -7.08 1.24 17.09
C SER A 37 -7.52 2.32 16.09
N ALA A 38 -8.52 3.11 16.46
CA ALA A 38 -9.01 4.21 15.66
C ALA A 38 -9.43 5.41 16.52
N GLY A 39 -9.49 6.58 15.90
CA GLY A 39 -10.03 7.77 16.56
C GLY A 39 -10.41 8.88 15.58
N ILE A 40 -11.31 9.75 16.05
CA ILE A 40 -11.80 10.93 15.32
C ILE A 40 -11.76 12.14 16.24
N CYS A 41 -11.77 13.34 15.68
CA CYS A 41 -12.09 14.54 16.44
C CYS A 41 -13.06 15.44 15.70
N ILE A 42 -13.97 16.02 16.48
CA ILE A 42 -15.01 16.95 16.03
C ILE A 42 -15.08 18.14 17.00
N GLN A 43 -15.60 19.28 16.57
CA GLN A 43 -15.77 20.44 17.43
C GLN A 43 -16.80 20.17 18.54
N ASP A 44 -16.48 20.66 19.74
CA ASP A 44 -17.34 20.56 20.92
C ASP A 44 -18.58 21.45 20.80
N ASN A 45 -19.49 21.41 21.78
CA ASN A 45 -20.74 22.20 21.75
C ASN A 45 -20.51 23.71 21.69
N SER A 46 -19.39 24.19 22.22
CA SER A 46 -19.02 25.60 22.16
C SER A 46 -18.43 26.04 20.82
N ASN A 47 -18.12 25.07 19.93
CA ASN A 47 -17.34 25.25 18.70
C ASN A 47 -15.98 25.94 18.94
N SER A 48 -15.49 25.93 20.17
CA SER A 48 -14.22 26.57 20.57
C SER A 48 -13.13 25.56 20.89
N ARG A 49 -13.48 24.28 21.02
CA ARG A 49 -12.56 23.17 21.29
C ARG A 49 -12.90 21.96 20.43
N TYR A 50 -12.05 20.94 20.51
CA TYR A 50 -12.25 19.66 19.86
C TYR A 50 -12.49 18.56 20.89
N SER A 51 -13.58 17.81 20.70
CA SER A 51 -13.81 16.52 21.35
C SER A 51 -13.06 15.45 20.56
N VAL A 52 -12.22 14.66 21.24
CA VAL A 52 -11.40 13.62 20.61
C VAL A 52 -11.85 12.26 21.14
N PHE A 53 -12.41 11.44 20.25
CA PHE A 53 -12.91 10.10 20.54
C PHE A 53 -11.92 9.08 20.03
N LYS A 54 -11.50 8.15 20.88
CA LYS A 54 -10.48 7.15 20.57
C LYS A 54 -10.86 5.81 21.18
N THR A 55 -10.56 4.73 20.47
CA THR A 55 -10.79 3.38 20.99
C THR A 55 -9.73 2.40 20.47
N PRO A 56 -9.31 1.41 21.26
CA PRO A 56 -8.62 0.24 20.73
C PRO A 56 -9.59 -0.65 19.93
N GLY A 57 -9.06 -1.34 18.93
CA GLY A 57 -9.82 -2.22 18.05
C GLY A 57 -10.28 -1.57 16.74
N LYS A 58 -11.25 -2.23 16.11
CA LYS A 58 -11.77 -1.90 14.77
C LYS A 58 -12.57 -0.59 14.75
N VAL A 59 -12.77 -0.03 13.56
CA VAL A 59 -13.52 1.22 13.35
C VAL A 59 -14.97 1.10 13.85
N GLN A 60 -15.58 -0.09 13.78
CA GLN A 60 -16.93 -0.28 14.31
C GLN A 60 -17.02 0.00 15.81
N SER A 61 -16.00 -0.36 16.60
CA SER A 61 -15.95 -0.03 18.03
C SER A 61 -15.89 1.48 18.28
N LEU A 62 -15.32 2.25 17.34
CA LEU A 62 -15.29 3.71 17.43
C LEU A 62 -16.67 4.30 17.16
N VAL A 63 -17.38 3.76 16.16
CA VAL A 63 -18.74 4.18 15.83
C VAL A 63 -19.67 3.94 17.03
N ASP A 64 -19.65 2.74 17.59
CA ASP A 64 -20.44 2.38 18.76
C ASP A 64 -20.10 3.26 19.98
N PHE A 65 -18.83 3.64 20.12
CA PHE A 65 -18.38 4.54 21.19
C PHE A 65 -18.93 5.95 20.99
N VAL A 66 -18.79 6.51 19.78
CA VAL A 66 -19.26 7.86 19.45
C VAL A 66 -20.78 7.99 19.60
N GLU A 67 -21.56 6.96 19.23
CA GLU A 67 -23.02 6.95 19.40
C GLU A 67 -23.49 6.91 20.86
N LYS A 68 -22.69 6.31 21.76
CA LYS A 68 -23.02 6.19 23.19
C LYS A 68 -22.64 7.43 24.00
N GLN A 69 -21.83 8.33 23.44
CA GLN A 69 -21.34 9.50 24.14
C GLN A 69 -22.35 10.65 24.12
N ASN A 70 -22.44 11.37 25.24
CA ASN A 70 -23.26 12.59 25.38
C ASN A 70 -22.41 13.88 25.40
N GLU A 71 -21.11 13.77 25.13
CA GLU A 71 -20.17 14.90 25.23
C GLU A 71 -20.39 15.98 24.15
N THR A 72 -21.04 15.64 23.05
CA THR A 72 -21.24 16.56 21.91
C THR A 72 -22.65 16.41 21.34
N ASP A 73 -23.31 17.54 21.12
CA ASP A 73 -24.61 17.65 20.49
C ASP A 73 -24.46 17.35 19.00
N MET A 74 -24.76 16.11 18.64
CA MET A 74 -24.62 15.58 17.28
C MET A 74 -25.58 16.22 16.28
N GLU A 75 -26.70 16.79 16.75
CA GLU A 75 -27.71 17.42 15.88
C GLU A 75 -27.36 18.89 15.58
N SER A 76 -26.43 19.49 16.33
CA SER A 76 -25.97 20.84 16.05
C SER A 76 -25.33 20.96 14.67
N GLU A 77 -25.69 22.03 13.95
CA GLU A 77 -25.22 22.28 12.59
C GLU A 77 -24.05 23.28 12.58
N THR A 78 -23.09 23.04 11.70
CA THR A 78 -21.94 23.91 11.48
C THR A 78 -21.79 24.20 9.99
N THR A 79 -21.45 25.45 9.66
CA THR A 79 -21.26 25.90 8.28
C THR A 79 -19.81 25.76 7.81
N ASN A 80 -18.88 25.97 8.75
CA ASN A 80 -17.46 25.73 8.55
C ASN A 80 -17.00 24.78 9.65
N HIS A 81 -16.43 23.65 9.27
CA HIS A 81 -15.86 22.69 10.21
C HIS A 81 -14.67 21.99 9.57
N VAL A 82 -13.74 21.59 10.44
CA VAL A 82 -12.55 20.83 10.13
C VAL A 82 -12.48 19.68 11.12
N GLY A 83 -12.44 18.45 10.63
CA GLY A 83 -12.27 17.23 11.43
C GLY A 83 -11.17 16.34 10.88
N ILE A 84 -10.46 15.65 11.77
CA ILE A 84 -9.44 14.65 11.41
C ILE A 84 -9.77 13.31 12.07
N ALA A 85 -9.33 12.25 11.41
CA ALA A 85 -9.59 10.88 11.77
C ALA A 85 -8.40 9.99 11.42
N HIS A 86 -8.22 8.91 12.17
CA HIS A 86 -7.09 8.01 11.98
C HIS A 86 -7.43 6.56 12.32
N THR A 87 -6.90 5.63 11.52
CA THR A 87 -6.74 4.22 11.90
C THR A 87 -5.26 3.89 12.06
N ARG A 88 -4.93 3.18 13.12
CA ARG A 88 -3.54 2.93 13.52
C ARG A 88 -3.21 1.45 13.47
N TRP A 89 -2.06 1.16 12.89
CA TRP A 89 -1.27 -0.06 13.13
C TRP A 89 -0.09 0.35 14.02
N ALA A 90 -0.02 -0.22 15.22
CA ALA A 90 0.93 0.20 16.25
C ALA A 90 2.36 -0.25 15.92
N THR A 91 3.27 0.71 15.65
CA THR A 91 4.72 0.48 15.57
C THR A 91 5.41 0.74 16.92
N HIS A 92 5.01 1.81 17.61
CA HIS A 92 5.53 2.19 18.94
C HIS A 92 4.40 2.22 19.98
N GLY A 93 4.60 1.56 21.13
CA GLY A 93 3.62 1.53 22.21
C GLY A 93 2.40 0.64 21.91
N GLN A 94 1.86 0.01 22.96
CA GLN A 94 0.75 -0.93 22.82
C GLN A 94 -0.53 -0.24 22.28
N PRO A 95 -1.35 -0.95 21.48
CA PRO A 95 -2.69 -0.49 21.11
C PRO A 95 -3.51 -0.15 22.36
N SER A 96 -3.83 1.12 22.54
CA SER A 96 -4.56 1.64 23.70
C SER A 96 -5.16 2.99 23.34
N GLU A 97 -6.22 3.39 24.03
CA GLU A 97 -6.85 4.70 23.84
C GLU A 97 -5.83 5.86 23.92
N ARG A 98 -4.89 5.76 24.87
CA ARG A 98 -3.77 6.69 25.08
C ARG A 98 -2.92 6.87 23.81
N ASN A 99 -2.54 5.76 23.17
CA ASN A 99 -1.65 5.73 22.01
C ASN A 99 -2.39 5.86 20.66
N SER A 100 -3.72 5.74 20.64
CA SER A 100 -4.54 6.02 19.46
C SER A 100 -4.42 7.49 19.05
N HIS A 101 -4.43 7.74 17.74
CA HIS A 101 -4.55 9.09 17.19
C HIS A 101 -6.05 9.47 17.06
N PRO A 102 -6.41 10.76 17.01
CA PRO A 102 -5.54 11.95 17.04
C PRO A 102 -4.83 12.20 18.38
N ILE A 103 -3.58 12.70 18.33
CA ILE A 103 -2.77 13.03 19.51
C ILE A 103 -2.85 14.52 19.81
N ARG A 104 -3.03 14.86 21.09
CA ARG A 104 -3.16 16.24 21.59
C ARG A 104 -1.83 16.75 22.11
N SER A 105 -1.58 18.06 21.98
CA SER A 105 -0.38 18.71 22.54
C SER A 105 -0.42 18.89 24.06
N ASP A 106 -1.60 18.92 24.67
CA ASP A 106 -1.80 19.17 26.09
C ASP A 106 -3.26 18.81 26.45
N PRO A 107 -3.63 18.75 27.75
CA PRO A 107 -4.98 18.38 28.16
C PRO A 107 -6.10 19.27 27.57
N SER A 108 -5.79 20.53 27.23
CA SER A 108 -6.76 21.43 26.59
C SER A 108 -6.87 21.26 25.06
N GLY A 109 -5.94 20.50 24.45
CA GLY A 109 -5.97 20.20 23.03
C GLY A 109 -5.64 21.38 22.12
N MET A 110 -4.68 22.24 22.49
CA MET A 110 -4.31 23.42 21.69
C MET A 110 -3.84 23.08 20.28
N PHE A 111 -3.18 21.93 20.09
CA PHE A 111 -2.85 21.38 18.79
C PHE A 111 -3.19 19.90 18.79
N ILE A 112 -3.75 19.43 17.68
CA ILE A 112 -4.13 18.03 17.49
C ILE A 112 -3.55 17.57 16.16
N VAL A 113 -2.94 16.38 16.14
CA VAL A 113 -2.27 15.82 14.98
C VAL A 113 -2.64 14.36 14.74
N VAL A 114 -2.77 14.00 13.47
CA VAL A 114 -2.74 12.61 13.00
C VAL A 114 -1.48 12.40 12.16
N HIS A 115 -0.90 11.21 12.27
CA HIS A 115 0.42 10.89 11.72
C HIS A 115 0.46 9.47 11.14
N ASN A 116 0.98 9.34 9.92
CA ASN A 116 1.40 8.09 9.31
C ASN A 116 2.90 8.15 9.05
N GLY A 117 3.65 7.16 9.54
CA GLY A 117 5.11 7.14 9.41
C GLY A 117 5.80 6.93 10.75
N ILE A 118 7.10 7.27 10.80
CA ILE A 118 7.94 7.19 12.00
C ILE A 118 8.78 8.47 12.10
N ILE A 119 8.76 9.10 13.27
CA ILE A 119 9.70 10.17 13.64
C ILE A 119 10.94 9.52 14.27
N THR A 120 12.01 9.38 13.48
CA THR A 120 13.20 8.60 13.89
C THR A 120 13.97 9.25 15.03
N ASN A 121 13.90 10.59 15.17
CA ASN A 121 14.57 11.35 16.22
C ASN A 121 13.63 11.72 17.40
N HIS A 122 12.51 11.03 17.58
CA HIS A 122 11.52 11.36 18.62
C HIS A 122 12.09 11.34 20.05
N GLN A 123 13.03 10.44 20.36
CA GLN A 123 13.65 10.36 21.69
C GLN A 123 14.41 11.65 22.05
N THR A 124 15.17 12.19 21.08
CA THR A 124 15.91 13.45 21.24
C THR A 124 14.96 14.64 21.40
N ILE A 125 13.88 14.67 20.61
CA ILE A 125 12.85 15.71 20.70
C ILE A 125 12.15 15.65 22.07
N ARG A 126 11.81 14.44 22.53
CA ARG A 126 11.17 14.20 23.82
C ARG A 126 12.02 14.68 24.98
N ALA A 127 13.30 14.28 25.03
CA ALA A 127 14.23 14.74 26.07
C ALA A 127 14.37 16.28 26.09
N TYR A 128 14.44 16.91 24.92
CA TYR A 128 14.48 18.38 24.82
C TYR A 128 13.21 19.02 25.37
N LEU A 129 12.02 18.54 24.99
CA LEU A 129 10.75 19.12 25.42
C LEU A 129 10.46 18.87 26.91
N GLU A 130 10.83 17.70 27.44
CA GLU A 130 10.78 17.40 28.88
C GLU A 130 11.67 18.38 29.67
N SER A 131 12.87 18.70 29.17
CA SER A 131 13.74 19.73 29.77
C SER A 131 13.12 21.15 29.78
N LYS A 132 12.15 21.40 28.89
CA LYS A 132 11.38 22.65 28.82
C LYS A 132 10.06 22.58 29.60
N GLY A 133 9.83 21.51 30.37
CA GLY A 133 8.66 21.35 31.24
C GLY A 133 7.42 20.80 30.55
N HIS A 134 7.53 20.21 29.35
CA HIS A 134 6.41 19.51 28.73
C HIS A 134 6.27 18.10 29.31
N VAL A 135 5.04 17.71 29.65
CA VAL A 135 4.70 16.36 30.10
C VAL A 135 4.14 15.56 28.93
N TYR A 136 4.67 14.34 28.74
CA TYR A 136 4.21 13.39 27.75
C TYR A 136 3.15 12.45 28.32
N GLU A 137 2.08 12.27 27.57
CA GLU A 137 0.91 11.48 27.92
C GLU A 137 0.81 10.22 27.08
N SER A 138 1.67 9.95 26.12
CA SER A 138 1.65 8.73 25.29
C SER A 138 3.07 8.16 25.13
N ASP A 139 3.13 6.95 24.60
CA ASP A 139 4.39 6.30 24.26
C ASP A 139 4.68 6.40 22.75
N THR A 140 3.93 7.25 22.05
CA THR A 140 4.03 7.43 20.60
C THR A 140 5.06 8.48 20.24
N ASP A 141 5.76 8.24 19.13
CA ASP A 141 6.61 9.21 18.48
C ASP A 141 5.82 10.46 18.04
N THR A 142 4.59 10.26 17.56
CA THR A 142 3.64 11.31 17.12
C THR A 142 3.44 12.43 18.14
N GLU A 143 3.42 12.14 19.43
CA GLU A 143 3.22 13.17 20.47
C GLU A 143 4.31 14.24 20.42
N SER A 144 5.52 13.88 20.02
CA SER A 144 6.62 14.83 19.84
C SER A 144 6.27 15.93 18.84
N ALA A 145 5.57 15.60 17.76
CA ALA A 145 5.13 16.59 16.77
C ALA A 145 4.04 17.53 17.35
N ALA A 146 3.09 17.00 18.12
CA ALA A 146 2.06 17.81 18.79
C ALA A 146 2.65 18.77 19.83
N LYS A 147 3.59 18.28 20.67
CA LYS A 147 4.26 19.10 21.68
C LYS A 147 5.17 20.16 21.05
N LEU A 148 5.87 19.84 19.96
CA LEU A 148 6.68 20.81 19.21
C LEU A 148 5.83 21.97 18.67
N ALA A 149 4.64 21.68 18.12
CA ALA A 149 3.73 22.72 17.65
C ALA A 149 3.35 23.70 18.78
N LEU A 150 3.01 23.16 19.95
CA LEU A 150 2.71 23.97 21.14
C LEU A 150 3.92 24.77 21.64
N TYR A 151 5.11 24.18 21.60
CA TYR A 151 6.35 24.85 21.99
C TYR A 151 6.61 26.08 21.10
N PHE A 152 6.57 25.92 19.78
CA PHE A 152 6.80 27.03 18.85
C PHE A 152 5.71 28.10 18.89
N TYR A 153 4.46 27.71 19.13
CA TYR A 153 3.37 28.65 19.36
C TYR A 153 3.64 29.54 20.58
N LYS A 154 4.00 28.94 21.73
CA LYS A 154 4.35 29.69 22.95
C LYS A 154 5.59 30.56 22.76
N GLU A 155 6.56 30.10 21.99
CA GLU A 155 7.77 30.87 21.66
C GLU A 155 7.44 32.11 20.82
N SER A 156 6.60 32.00 19.80
CA SER A 156 6.17 33.15 18.99
C SER A 156 5.42 34.19 19.82
N ILE A 157 4.55 33.78 20.73
CA ILE A 157 3.88 34.70 21.67
C ILE A 157 4.89 35.42 22.57
N LYS A 158 5.87 34.70 23.12
CA LYS A 158 6.92 35.29 23.98
C LYS A 158 7.76 36.32 23.23
N LYS A 159 7.97 36.14 21.92
CA LYS A 159 8.70 37.07 21.05
C LYS A 159 7.85 38.27 20.58
N GLY A 160 6.57 38.33 20.94
CA GLY A 160 5.64 39.37 20.47
C GLY A 160 5.27 39.23 19.00
N GLU A 161 5.53 38.08 18.38
CA GLU A 161 5.15 37.78 17.00
C GLU A 161 3.69 37.32 16.94
N LYS A 162 2.96 37.73 15.89
CA LYS A 162 1.63 37.16 15.62
C LYS A 162 1.80 35.68 15.23
N PRO A 163 1.21 34.72 15.97
CA PRO A 163 1.29 33.31 15.63
C PRO A 163 0.67 33.05 14.25
N ASP A 164 1.36 32.24 13.45
CA ASP A 164 0.95 31.87 12.09
C ASP A 164 1.06 30.35 11.96
N PHE A 165 -0.05 29.69 11.64
CA PHE A 165 -0.17 28.24 11.74
C PHE A 165 0.82 27.53 10.82
N ILE A 166 0.96 28.01 9.58
CA ILE A 166 1.89 27.41 8.62
C ILE A 166 3.35 27.55 9.07
N LYS A 167 3.73 28.70 9.66
CA LYS A 167 5.11 28.93 10.15
C LYS A 167 5.44 28.02 11.32
N ILE A 168 4.48 27.81 12.23
CA ILE A 168 4.64 26.89 13.36
C ILE A 168 4.89 25.48 12.84
N VAL A 169 4.04 24.99 11.93
CA VAL A 169 4.18 23.63 11.38
C VAL A 169 5.45 23.48 10.54
N LYS A 170 5.87 24.50 9.78
CA LYS A 170 7.18 24.51 9.09
C LYS A 170 8.35 24.28 10.06
N LYS A 171 8.34 24.93 11.23
CA LYS A 171 9.35 24.69 12.28
C LYS A 171 9.29 23.26 12.81
N VAL A 172 8.09 22.71 13.04
CA VAL A 172 7.93 21.30 13.46
C VAL A 172 8.59 20.35 12.46
N ILE A 173 8.28 20.49 11.17
CA ILE A 173 8.80 19.62 10.11
C ILE A 173 10.33 19.69 10.02
N LYS A 174 10.91 20.89 10.17
CA LYS A 174 12.38 21.09 10.13
C LYS A 174 13.10 20.33 11.25
N ASN A 175 12.43 20.14 12.39
CA ASN A 175 12.97 19.42 13.54
C ASN A 175 12.66 17.92 13.55
N CYS A 176 11.71 17.44 12.74
CA CYS A 176 11.36 16.02 12.62
C CYS A 176 12.20 15.32 11.53
N GLN A 177 12.81 14.18 11.89
CA GLN A 177 13.50 13.28 10.96
C GLN A 177 12.68 12.01 10.74
N GLY A 178 12.89 11.36 9.59
CA GLY A 178 12.14 10.16 9.19
C GLY A 178 11.17 10.41 8.05
N ALA A 179 10.21 9.48 7.92
CA ALA A 179 9.14 9.51 6.93
C ALA A 179 7.82 9.75 7.66
N PHE A 180 7.04 10.73 7.23
CA PHE A 180 5.80 11.11 7.88
C PHE A 180 4.81 11.78 6.93
N ALA A 181 3.52 11.54 7.14
CA ALA A 181 2.43 12.38 6.68
C ALA A 181 1.69 12.91 7.91
N PHE A 182 1.57 14.23 8.03
CA PHE A 182 0.87 14.87 9.15
C PHE A 182 -0.36 15.62 8.66
N ILE A 183 -1.40 15.65 9.50
CA ILE A 183 -2.46 16.66 9.41
C ILE A 183 -2.61 17.28 10.80
N PHE A 184 -2.39 18.60 10.87
CA PHE A 184 -2.55 19.40 12.07
C PHE A 184 -3.84 20.20 12.01
N ILE A 185 -4.51 20.28 13.15
CA ILE A 185 -5.62 21.20 13.42
C ILE A 185 -5.42 21.85 14.79
N SER A 186 -6.07 23.00 15.01
CA SER A 186 -5.97 23.73 16.28
C SER A 186 -7.21 24.58 16.52
N PRO A 187 -7.76 24.61 17.75
CA PRO A 187 -8.83 25.56 18.10
C PRO A 187 -8.36 27.03 18.07
N VAL A 188 -7.04 27.28 18.15
CA VAL A 188 -6.47 28.63 18.05
C VAL A 188 -6.50 29.15 16.61
N PHE A 189 -6.50 28.23 15.64
CA PHE A 189 -6.56 28.50 14.21
C PHE A 189 -7.83 27.85 13.62
N PRO A 190 -9.03 28.38 13.94
CA PRO A 190 -10.29 27.77 13.54
C PRO A 190 -10.45 27.78 12.02
N ASN A 191 -11.02 26.71 11.47
CA ASN A 191 -11.24 26.53 10.02
C ASN A 191 -9.95 26.49 9.19
N GLU A 192 -8.83 26.13 9.82
CA GLU A 192 -7.54 25.94 9.15
C GLU A 192 -7.04 24.49 9.29
N ILE A 193 -6.41 23.98 8.22
CA ILE A 193 -5.71 22.68 8.21
C ILE A 193 -4.32 22.89 7.64
N VAL A 194 -3.31 22.32 8.29
CA VAL A 194 -1.98 22.17 7.69
C VAL A 194 -1.67 20.69 7.52
N ALA A 195 -1.49 20.27 6.28
CA ALA A 195 -1.16 18.92 5.89
C ALA A 195 0.24 18.86 5.29
N VAL A 196 1.01 17.83 5.65
CA VAL A 196 2.42 17.69 5.29
C VAL A 196 2.66 16.30 4.77
N ARG A 197 3.41 16.18 3.66
CA ARG A 197 3.89 14.90 3.15
C ARG A 197 5.41 14.84 3.11
N LYS A 198 5.98 13.77 3.67
CA LYS A 198 7.38 13.37 3.50
C LYS A 198 7.49 11.85 3.48
N SER A 199 7.61 11.26 2.30
CA SER A 199 7.80 9.81 2.08
C SER A 199 6.68 8.92 2.63
N SER A 200 5.50 9.48 2.96
CA SER A 200 4.26 8.76 3.24
C SER A 200 3.13 9.35 2.38
N PRO A 201 2.31 8.53 1.69
CA PRO A 201 1.26 9.05 0.81
C PRO A 201 0.26 9.97 1.50
N LEU A 202 -0.08 11.07 0.82
CA LEU A 202 -1.13 12.01 1.21
C LEU A 202 -1.67 12.69 -0.04
N LEU A 203 -2.99 12.78 -0.16
CA LEU A 203 -3.68 13.41 -1.28
C LEU A 203 -4.90 14.21 -0.83
N ILE A 204 -5.34 15.14 -1.67
CA ILE A 204 -6.45 16.06 -1.40
C ILE A 204 -7.53 15.87 -2.47
N GLY A 205 -8.72 15.46 -2.06
CA GLY A 205 -9.93 15.46 -2.86
C GLY A 205 -10.68 16.78 -2.75
N ILE A 206 -11.16 17.29 -3.88
CA ILE A 206 -11.92 18.54 -3.93
C ILE A 206 -13.31 18.26 -4.51
N LYS A 207 -14.34 18.74 -3.79
CA LYS A 207 -15.73 18.74 -4.25
C LYS A 207 -16.26 20.16 -4.17
N THR A 208 -16.65 20.70 -5.32
CA THR A 208 -17.23 22.04 -5.44
C THR A 208 -18.39 22.01 -6.42
N VAL A 209 -19.41 22.85 -6.16
CA VAL A 209 -20.58 23.03 -7.03
C VAL A 209 -20.23 23.90 -8.25
N GLN A 210 -19.21 24.75 -8.14
CA GLN A 210 -18.80 25.66 -9.20
C GLN A 210 -17.71 25.05 -10.08
N LYS A 211 -17.65 25.49 -11.35
CA LYS A 211 -16.59 25.08 -12.27
C LYS A 211 -15.26 25.67 -11.79
N MET A 212 -14.29 24.82 -11.46
CA MET A 212 -12.94 25.26 -11.09
C MET A 212 -12.31 26.02 -12.26
N THR A 213 -11.63 27.12 -11.94
CA THR A 213 -10.98 28.02 -12.91
C THR A 213 -9.66 27.46 -13.44
N LEU A 214 -9.01 26.56 -12.70
CA LEU A 214 -7.73 25.96 -13.05
C LEU A 214 -7.74 24.45 -12.78
N ASP A 215 -7.08 23.68 -13.65
CA ASP A 215 -6.85 22.24 -13.47
C ASP A 215 -5.50 21.93 -12.81
N PHE A 216 -4.80 22.96 -12.33
CA PHE A 216 -3.48 22.86 -11.72
C PHE A 216 -3.22 23.93 -10.65
N PHE A 217 -2.29 23.66 -9.73
CA PHE A 217 -1.89 24.55 -8.63
C PHE A 217 -0.39 24.81 -8.68
N ASP A 218 0.03 26.07 -8.56
CA ASP A 218 1.45 26.38 -8.43
C ASP A 218 1.93 26.13 -7.00
N VAL A 219 3.15 25.60 -6.88
CA VAL A 219 3.81 25.40 -5.61
C VAL A 219 4.55 26.68 -5.25
N SER A 220 4.19 27.28 -4.12
CA SER A 220 4.89 28.47 -3.61
C SER A 220 6.17 28.06 -2.88
N PHE A 221 7.30 28.59 -3.35
CA PHE A 221 8.62 28.36 -2.75
C PHE A 221 8.93 29.41 -1.67
N GLY A 222 9.51 28.98 -0.55
CA GLY A 222 10.04 29.89 0.48
C GLY A 222 11.23 30.73 -0.03
N THR A 223 11.53 31.84 0.66
CA THR A 223 12.73 32.66 0.39
C THR A 223 13.90 32.24 1.28
N GLU A 224 15.17 32.52 0.90
CA GLU A 224 16.37 32.14 1.67
C GLU A 224 16.37 32.63 3.15
N LYS A 225 15.60 33.68 3.46
CA LYS A 225 15.42 34.18 4.84
C LYS A 225 14.49 33.31 5.71
N ASP A 226 13.69 32.43 5.11
CA ASP A 226 12.88 31.44 5.83
C ASP A 226 13.73 30.25 6.32
N ASP A 227 14.98 30.13 5.83
CA ASP A 227 15.86 28.98 6.07
C ASP A 227 16.93 29.19 7.15
N GLU A 228 17.13 30.42 7.66
CA GLU A 228 18.08 30.64 8.75
C GLU A 228 17.60 29.99 10.07
N PRO A 229 18.47 29.24 10.79
CA PRO A 229 18.17 28.83 12.15
C PRO A 229 18.13 30.08 13.03
N GLY A 230 17.04 30.27 13.77
CA GLY A 230 17.03 31.21 14.88
C GLY A 230 18.04 30.77 15.94
N SER A 231 19.30 31.17 15.78
CA SER A 231 20.35 31.02 16.79
C SER A 231 20.20 32.15 17.82
N PRO A 232 20.24 31.88 19.14
CA PRO A 232 19.94 32.85 20.19
C PRO A 232 21.10 33.81 20.53
N LEU A 233 22.09 34.00 19.65
CA LEU A 233 23.26 34.84 19.92
C LEU A 233 23.74 35.56 18.66
N MET A 234 23.31 36.79 18.44
CA MET A 234 24.14 37.89 17.89
C MET A 234 23.48 39.25 18.16
N HIS A 235 24.32 40.20 18.55
CA HIS A 235 23.98 41.51 19.10
C HIS A 235 23.58 42.58 18.05
N GLN A 236 22.75 43.49 18.53
CA GLN A 236 22.57 44.92 18.24
C GLN A 236 23.37 45.64 17.13
N ASN A 237 22.64 46.57 16.51
CA ASN A 237 23.02 47.78 15.76
C ASN A 237 23.31 47.64 14.26
N THR A 238 22.37 48.12 13.43
CA THR A 238 22.48 49.46 12.80
C THR A 238 21.14 49.89 12.22
N VAL A 239 20.69 51.08 12.61
CA VAL A 239 19.61 51.85 11.97
C VAL A 239 20.23 52.67 10.86
N ALA A 240 19.69 52.62 9.63
CA ALA A 240 19.70 53.76 8.71
C ALA A 240 18.71 53.55 7.54
N ASN A 241 17.64 54.36 7.57
CA ASN A 241 16.97 55.03 6.44
C ASN A 241 16.83 54.32 5.09
N SER A 242 15.56 54.05 4.71
CA SER A 242 15.04 54.35 3.38
C SER A 242 13.50 54.48 3.43
N PRO A 243 12.92 55.66 3.15
CA PRO A 243 11.49 55.86 3.01
C PRO A 243 11.08 55.65 1.56
N ALA A 244 10.41 54.54 1.26
CA ALA A 244 9.67 54.35 0.00
C ALA A 244 8.61 53.25 0.20
N LEU A 245 7.56 53.59 0.95
CA LEU A 245 6.25 52.98 0.72
C LEU A 245 5.68 53.58 -0.57
N SER A 246 5.55 52.77 -1.61
CA SER A 246 4.57 52.99 -2.68
C SER A 246 4.14 51.63 -3.28
N PRO A 247 2.92 51.57 -3.85
CA PRO A 247 2.06 50.39 -3.84
C PRO A 247 2.33 49.48 -5.04
N LEU A 248 3.18 48.48 -4.87
CA LEU A 248 3.50 47.51 -5.94
C LEU A 248 3.24 46.04 -5.57
N PHE A 249 2.54 45.77 -4.46
CA PHE A 249 2.07 44.43 -4.10
C PHE A 249 0.60 44.19 -4.47
N ARG A 250 0.15 44.65 -5.65
CA ARG A 250 -1.22 44.40 -6.13
C ARG A 250 -1.36 43.34 -7.22
N ASP A 251 -0.27 42.86 -7.84
CA ASP A 251 -0.37 41.95 -8.98
C ASP A 251 0.64 40.79 -8.93
N CYS A 252 0.69 40.05 -7.82
CA CYS A 252 1.28 38.71 -7.83
C CYS A 252 0.13 37.70 -7.95
N HIS A 253 -0.04 37.13 -9.14
CA HIS A 253 -0.86 35.95 -9.40
C HIS A 253 -0.32 34.77 -8.59
N ILE A 254 -0.71 34.67 -7.32
CA ILE A 254 -0.65 33.45 -6.53
C ILE A 254 -1.90 32.67 -6.96
N SER A 255 -1.73 31.53 -7.62
CA SER A 255 -2.81 30.62 -8.03
C SER A 255 -3.42 29.89 -6.83
N THR A 256 -3.91 30.67 -5.87
CA THR A 256 -4.90 30.23 -4.89
C THR A 256 -6.16 29.81 -5.63
N LEU A 257 -6.73 28.66 -5.26
CA LEU A 257 -8.12 28.36 -5.58
C LEU A 257 -8.96 29.32 -4.73
N GLN A 258 -9.14 30.54 -5.23
CA GLN A 258 -10.03 31.52 -4.64
C GLN A 258 -11.43 30.99 -4.90
N SER A 259 -11.99 30.32 -3.89
CA SER A 259 -13.43 30.29 -3.76
C SER A 259 -13.89 31.74 -3.89
N THR A 260 -14.76 32.04 -4.86
CA THR A 260 -15.54 33.27 -4.73
C THR A 260 -16.14 33.25 -3.32
N PRO A 261 -16.23 34.39 -2.60
CA PRO A 261 -16.63 34.42 -1.17
C PRO A 261 -18.02 33.83 -0.87
N THR A 262 -18.71 33.31 -1.89
CA THR A 262 -20.03 32.69 -1.88
C THR A 262 -20.03 31.21 -2.30
N SER A 263 -18.87 30.59 -2.59
CA SER A 263 -18.82 29.23 -3.17
C SER A 263 -18.64 28.14 -2.10
N GLN A 264 -19.57 27.19 -2.10
CA GLN A 264 -19.54 26.01 -1.25
C GLN A 264 -18.41 25.07 -1.67
N MET A 265 -17.60 24.64 -0.69
CA MET A 265 -16.48 23.74 -0.93
C MET A 265 -16.37 22.69 0.16
N GLU A 266 -16.16 21.45 -0.27
CA GLU A 266 -15.81 20.34 0.60
C GLU A 266 -14.43 19.82 0.17
N MET A 267 -13.54 19.66 1.14
CA MET A 267 -12.19 19.14 0.93
C MET A 267 -11.98 17.89 1.78
N PHE A 268 -11.35 16.88 1.17
CA PHE A 268 -11.08 15.59 1.79
C PHE A 268 -9.59 15.34 1.72
N LEU A 269 -8.92 15.10 2.84
CA LEU A 269 -7.51 14.72 2.83
C LEU A 269 -7.41 13.26 3.24
N ALA A 270 -6.67 12.47 2.49
CA ALA A 270 -6.52 11.05 2.80
C ALA A 270 -5.14 10.51 2.44
N SER A 271 -4.70 9.49 3.17
CA SER A 271 -3.53 8.71 2.78
C SER A 271 -3.81 7.71 1.64
N ASP A 272 -5.09 7.46 1.32
CA ASP A 272 -5.52 6.58 0.23
C ASP A 272 -6.73 7.17 -0.52
N THR A 273 -6.72 7.02 -1.84
CA THR A 273 -7.84 7.33 -2.73
C THR A 273 -9.16 6.63 -2.40
N ALA A 274 -9.11 5.45 -1.77
CA ALA A 274 -10.30 4.66 -1.43
C ALA A 274 -11.25 5.39 -0.47
N ALA A 275 -10.73 6.28 0.39
CA ALA A 275 -11.55 7.10 1.29
C ALA A 275 -12.16 8.33 0.61
N ILE A 276 -11.65 8.73 -0.57
CA ILE A 276 -12.09 9.96 -1.26
C ILE A 276 -13.07 9.64 -2.39
N ILE A 277 -12.95 8.47 -3.02
CA ILE A 277 -13.65 8.13 -4.26
C ILE A 277 -15.18 8.16 -4.16
N GLU A 278 -15.74 7.96 -2.96
CA GLU A 278 -17.19 8.06 -2.73
C GLU A 278 -17.70 9.52 -2.71
N HIS A 279 -16.81 10.48 -2.48
CA HIS A 279 -17.14 11.91 -2.42
C HIS A 279 -16.74 12.66 -3.69
N THR A 280 -15.57 12.38 -4.26
CA THR A 280 -15.07 13.06 -5.47
C THR A 280 -14.04 12.21 -6.21
N LYS A 281 -14.02 12.34 -7.55
CA LYS A 281 -13.00 11.74 -8.41
C LYS A 281 -11.81 12.67 -8.65
N LYS A 282 -11.91 13.94 -8.29
CA LYS A 282 -10.87 14.95 -8.53
C LYS A 282 -9.93 15.02 -7.33
N VAL A 283 -8.67 14.66 -7.55
CA VAL A 283 -7.66 14.60 -6.49
C VAL A 283 -6.35 15.26 -6.89
N ILE A 284 -5.63 15.75 -5.88
CA ILE A 284 -4.29 16.29 -5.99
C ILE A 284 -3.37 15.39 -5.16
N TYR A 285 -2.36 14.81 -5.79
CA TYR A 285 -1.33 14.06 -5.08
C TYR A 285 -0.26 15.01 -4.57
N LEU A 286 -0.08 15.07 -3.25
CA LEU A 286 1.04 15.83 -2.69
C LEU A 286 2.35 15.10 -3.00
N GLU A 287 3.45 15.82 -3.07
CA GLU A 287 4.79 15.25 -3.19
C GLU A 287 5.58 15.41 -1.88
N ASP A 288 6.78 14.85 -1.83
CA ASP A 288 7.66 14.98 -0.67
C ASP A 288 8.04 16.44 -0.43
N ASN A 289 7.94 16.85 0.83
CA ASN A 289 8.10 18.20 1.36
C ASN A 289 6.98 19.19 0.99
N ASP A 290 5.89 18.73 0.39
CA ASP A 290 4.72 19.60 0.19
C ASP A 290 4.01 19.84 1.52
N ILE A 291 3.68 21.11 1.76
CA ILE A 291 2.91 21.61 2.89
C ILE A 291 1.65 22.24 2.31
N ALA A 292 0.54 21.52 2.38
CA ALA A 292 -0.77 22.03 1.99
C ALA A 292 -1.40 22.77 3.16
N TYR A 293 -1.72 24.04 2.95
CA TYR A 293 -2.41 24.90 3.89
C TYR A 293 -3.80 25.22 3.36
N ILE A 294 -4.82 24.87 4.13
CA ILE A 294 -6.22 25.13 3.81
C ILE A 294 -6.76 26.14 4.80
N THR A 295 -7.28 27.25 4.31
CA THR A 295 -7.86 28.33 5.13
C THR A 295 -9.10 28.92 4.47
N ASN A 296 -10.24 28.86 5.17
CA ASN A 296 -11.51 29.43 4.72
C ASN A 296 -11.87 29.06 3.25
N GLY A 297 -11.69 27.80 2.86
CA GLY A 297 -11.98 27.32 1.51
C GLY A 297 -10.89 27.58 0.46
N ASN A 298 -9.75 28.19 0.84
CA ASN A 298 -8.60 28.35 -0.05
C ASN A 298 -7.56 27.27 0.23
N LEU A 299 -7.02 26.67 -0.83
CA LEU A 299 -5.89 25.74 -0.76
C LEU A 299 -4.63 26.40 -1.31
N VAL A 300 -3.55 26.37 -0.52
CA VAL A 300 -2.21 26.80 -0.92
C VAL A 300 -1.22 25.67 -0.66
N ILE A 301 -0.39 25.36 -1.66
CA ILE A 301 0.69 24.38 -1.50
C ILE A 301 2.01 25.13 -1.41
N HIS A 302 2.73 24.90 -0.32
CA HIS A 302 4.04 25.46 -0.05
C HIS A 302 5.09 24.36 -0.04
N ARG A 303 6.30 24.67 -0.52
CA ARG A 303 7.47 23.81 -0.36
C ARG A 303 8.62 24.60 0.26
N PRO A 304 9.24 24.14 1.36
CA PRO A 304 10.46 24.74 1.89
C PRO A 304 11.60 24.57 0.86
N ASN A 305 12.39 25.63 0.67
CA ASN A 305 13.24 25.81 -0.50
C ASN A 305 14.39 24.79 -0.57
N SER A 306 14.62 24.22 -1.75
CA SER A 306 15.93 23.67 -2.15
C SER A 306 16.16 23.92 -3.65
N LYS A 307 16.35 25.20 -4.01
CA LYS A 307 16.63 25.62 -5.40
C LYS A 307 17.81 24.88 -6.07
N GLU A 308 18.69 24.23 -5.30
CA GLU A 308 19.86 23.53 -5.85
C GLU A 308 19.73 21.99 -5.92
N LYS A 309 18.71 21.34 -5.30
CA LYS A 309 18.61 19.86 -5.27
C LYS A 309 17.39 19.28 -5.99
N ASP A 310 16.40 20.09 -6.35
CA ASP A 310 15.11 19.63 -6.90
C ASP A 310 14.90 20.01 -8.39
N GLN A 311 15.96 20.11 -9.21
CA GLN A 311 15.90 20.47 -10.64
C GLN A 311 14.95 19.59 -11.51
N PHE A 312 14.44 18.47 -10.98
CA PHE A 312 13.57 17.54 -11.68
C PHE A 312 12.13 17.43 -11.13
N LYS A 313 11.74 18.24 -10.13
CA LYS A 313 10.36 18.16 -9.56
C LYS A 313 9.47 19.26 -10.11
N SER A 314 8.24 18.88 -10.48
CA SER A 314 7.24 19.78 -11.04
C SER A 314 6.92 20.93 -10.08
N GLU A 315 6.96 22.16 -10.59
CA GLU A 315 6.53 23.38 -9.89
C GLU A 315 4.99 23.46 -9.75
N VAL A 316 4.29 22.51 -10.39
CA VAL A 316 2.84 22.49 -10.51
C VAL A 316 2.28 21.15 -10.01
N ARG A 317 1.12 21.20 -9.34
CA ARG A 317 0.32 20.02 -8.97
C ARG A 317 -0.97 20.00 -9.78
N GLU A 318 -1.10 19.02 -10.65
CA GLU A 318 -2.28 18.84 -11.49
C GLU A 318 -3.41 18.13 -10.73
N ILE A 319 -4.65 18.55 -11.02
CA ILE A 319 -5.85 17.84 -10.59
C ILE A 319 -6.03 16.62 -11.47
N GLN A 320 -5.84 15.45 -10.88
CA GLN A 320 -6.03 14.17 -11.57
C GLN A 320 -7.43 13.63 -11.33
N THR A 321 -8.00 12.98 -12.33
CA THR A 321 -9.27 12.25 -12.20
C THR A 321 -8.99 10.78 -11.91
N ILE A 322 -9.46 10.29 -10.77
CA ILE A 322 -9.37 8.87 -10.42
C ILE A 322 -10.23 8.07 -11.40
N LYS A 323 -9.59 7.09 -12.06
CA LYS A 323 -10.25 6.17 -13.00
C LYS A 323 -10.96 5.00 -12.31
N THR A 324 -10.57 4.70 -11.08
CA THR A 324 -11.15 3.64 -10.25
C THR A 324 -12.62 3.92 -9.94
N GLU A 325 -13.46 2.89 -10.04
CA GLU A 325 -14.88 2.98 -9.68
C GLU A 325 -15.12 2.53 -8.24
N LEU A 326 -16.14 3.09 -7.59
CA LEU A 326 -16.51 2.74 -6.22
C LEU A 326 -16.82 1.25 -6.05
N THR A 327 -17.42 0.62 -7.06
CA THR A 327 -17.73 -0.83 -7.09
C THR A 327 -16.49 -1.70 -6.93
N GLN A 328 -15.32 -1.24 -7.38
CA GLN A 328 -14.07 -1.99 -7.26
C GLN A 328 -13.56 -2.08 -5.82
N ILE A 329 -13.93 -1.13 -4.95
CA ILE A 329 -13.56 -1.13 -3.52
C ILE A 329 -14.68 -1.60 -2.58
N MET A 330 -15.81 -2.08 -3.12
CA MET A 330 -16.91 -2.65 -2.36
C MET A 330 -16.91 -4.18 -2.42
N LYS A 331 -17.38 -4.87 -1.38
CA LYS A 331 -17.47 -6.34 -1.37
C LYS A 331 -18.47 -6.90 -2.39
N GLY A 332 -19.49 -6.13 -2.77
CA GLY A 332 -20.54 -6.58 -3.67
C GLY A 332 -21.33 -7.74 -3.06
N ASN A 333 -21.45 -8.84 -3.80
CA ASN A 333 -22.19 -10.04 -3.37
C ASN A 333 -21.34 -11.02 -2.53
N PHE A 334 -20.10 -10.67 -2.19
CA PHE A 334 -19.19 -11.52 -1.43
C PHE A 334 -19.16 -11.10 0.05
N GLU A 335 -18.94 -12.07 0.94
CA GLU A 335 -18.81 -11.82 2.40
C GLU A 335 -17.49 -11.12 2.76
N HIS A 336 -16.43 -11.45 2.01
CA HIS A 336 -15.06 -11.00 2.28
C HIS A 336 -14.40 -10.45 1.00
N PHE A 337 -13.50 -9.47 1.15
CA PHE A 337 -12.70 -8.95 0.04
C PHE A 337 -11.78 -10.02 -0.53
N MET A 338 -11.15 -10.84 0.31
CA MET A 338 -10.30 -11.94 -0.15
C MET A 338 -11.05 -12.86 -1.13
N MET A 339 -12.30 -13.23 -0.82
CA MET A 339 -13.11 -14.09 -1.69
C MET A 339 -13.47 -13.38 -3.00
N LYS A 340 -13.93 -12.13 -2.91
CA LYS A 340 -14.20 -11.29 -4.08
C LYS A 340 -12.98 -11.26 -5.01
N GLU A 341 -11.81 -10.99 -4.46
CA GLU A 341 -10.57 -10.80 -5.21
C GLU A 341 -10.07 -12.11 -5.83
N ILE A 342 -10.28 -13.26 -5.17
CA ILE A 342 -10.02 -14.58 -5.76
C ILE A 342 -10.91 -14.81 -6.98
N TYR A 343 -12.20 -14.48 -6.90
CA TYR A 343 -13.14 -14.64 -8.02
C TYR A 343 -12.89 -13.62 -9.15
N GLU A 344 -12.49 -12.40 -8.83
CA GLU A 344 -12.10 -11.36 -9.79
C GLU A 344 -10.82 -11.69 -10.58
N GLN A 345 -10.14 -12.80 -10.28
CA GLN A 345 -9.01 -13.27 -11.09
C GLN A 345 -9.39 -13.56 -12.54
N THR A 346 -10.65 -13.89 -12.85
CA THR A 346 -11.10 -14.06 -14.25
C THR A 346 -10.99 -12.77 -15.05
N ASP A 347 -11.25 -11.62 -14.41
CA ASP A 347 -11.32 -10.32 -15.07
C ASP A 347 -9.99 -9.55 -14.95
N SER A 348 -9.34 -9.63 -13.80
CA SER A 348 -8.06 -8.93 -13.55
C SER A 348 -6.94 -9.43 -14.46
N VAL A 349 -6.89 -10.72 -14.80
CA VAL A 349 -5.95 -11.24 -15.80
C VAL A 349 -6.20 -10.66 -17.19
N ILE A 350 -7.48 -10.50 -17.59
CA ILE A 350 -7.84 -9.86 -18.86
C ILE A 350 -7.42 -8.39 -18.84
N ASN A 351 -7.68 -7.68 -17.74
CA ASN A 351 -7.30 -6.28 -17.57
C ASN A 351 -5.78 -6.08 -17.61
N THR A 352 -5.02 -7.07 -17.14
CA THR A 352 -3.55 -7.09 -17.19
C THR A 352 -3.04 -7.26 -18.63
N MET A 353 -3.78 -7.97 -19.49
CA MET A 353 -3.41 -8.22 -20.90
C MET A 353 -4.01 -7.19 -21.87
N ARG A 354 -5.04 -6.45 -21.45
CA ARG A 354 -5.80 -5.52 -22.29
C ARG A 354 -4.90 -4.49 -22.95
N GLY A 355 -4.96 -4.41 -24.28
CA GLY A 355 -4.16 -3.49 -25.09
C GLY A 355 -2.66 -3.79 -25.14
N ARG A 356 -2.22 -4.92 -24.57
CA ARG A 356 -0.81 -5.35 -24.52
C ARG A 356 -0.54 -6.61 -25.32
N VAL A 357 -1.54 -7.47 -25.49
CA VAL A 357 -1.44 -8.71 -26.26
C VAL A 357 -2.29 -8.61 -27.51
N ASN A 358 -1.68 -8.79 -28.67
CA ASN A 358 -2.37 -9.00 -29.93
C ASN A 358 -2.34 -10.50 -30.25
N TYR A 359 -3.49 -11.16 -30.11
CA TYR A 359 -3.59 -12.61 -30.33
C TYR A 359 -3.52 -13.00 -31.80
N ASP A 360 -3.93 -12.12 -32.72
CA ASP A 360 -3.97 -12.43 -34.16
C ASP A 360 -2.56 -12.41 -34.76
N GLU A 361 -1.75 -11.44 -34.36
CA GLU A 361 -0.34 -11.33 -34.78
C GLU A 361 0.63 -12.06 -33.84
N SER A 362 0.15 -12.56 -32.69
CA SER A 362 0.98 -13.11 -31.62
C SER A 362 2.09 -12.14 -31.17
N THR A 363 1.77 -10.85 -31.07
CA THR A 363 2.69 -9.79 -30.66
C THR A 363 2.32 -9.22 -29.29
N ILE A 364 3.32 -8.74 -28.56
CA ILE A 364 3.17 -8.12 -27.24
C ILE A 364 3.78 -6.73 -27.24
N CYS A 365 3.05 -5.75 -26.71
CA CYS A 365 3.51 -4.38 -26.63
C CYS A 365 3.20 -3.81 -25.24
N LEU A 366 4.23 -3.71 -24.40
CA LEU A 366 4.14 -2.98 -23.13
C LEU A 366 4.62 -1.55 -23.37
N GLY A 367 3.67 -0.62 -23.51
CA GLY A 367 3.96 0.79 -23.80
C GLY A 367 4.94 1.43 -22.81
N GLY A 368 4.84 1.08 -21.53
CA GLY A 368 5.72 1.60 -20.47
C GLY A 368 7.18 1.15 -20.56
N LEU A 369 7.48 0.10 -21.33
CA LEU A 369 8.85 -0.39 -21.55
C LEU A 369 9.41 -0.08 -22.94
N LYS A 370 8.58 0.41 -23.87
CA LYS A 370 8.91 0.51 -25.30
C LYS A 370 10.23 1.23 -25.57
N SER A 371 10.51 2.33 -24.87
CA SER A 371 11.75 3.11 -25.02
C SER A 371 12.99 2.46 -24.39
N TYR A 372 12.82 1.44 -23.54
CA TYR A 372 13.90 0.84 -22.76
C TYR A 372 14.16 -0.64 -23.09
N ILE A 373 13.34 -1.28 -23.93
CA ILE A 373 13.53 -2.70 -24.33
C ILE A 373 14.96 -2.97 -24.80
N SER A 374 15.52 -2.10 -25.66
CA SER A 374 16.90 -2.27 -26.15
C SER A 374 17.94 -2.15 -25.05
N ASN A 375 17.72 -1.32 -24.03
CA ASN A 375 18.61 -1.19 -22.87
C ASN A 375 18.54 -2.43 -21.97
N ILE A 376 17.33 -2.95 -21.73
CA ILE A 376 17.11 -4.16 -20.95
C ILE A 376 17.82 -5.35 -21.62
N LYS A 377 17.68 -5.52 -22.96
CA LYS A 377 18.36 -6.60 -23.69
C LYS A 377 19.88 -6.51 -23.69
N ARG A 378 20.45 -5.32 -23.51
CA ARG A 378 21.91 -5.12 -23.42
C ARG A 378 22.46 -5.33 -22.01
N SER A 379 21.59 -5.53 -21.03
CA SER A 379 21.99 -5.75 -19.64
C SER A 379 22.65 -7.11 -19.50
N GLN A 380 23.64 -7.21 -18.61
CA GLN A 380 24.38 -8.47 -18.39
C GLN A 380 23.71 -9.38 -17.37
N ARG A 381 22.78 -8.85 -16.58
CA ARG A 381 22.06 -9.58 -15.53
C ARG A 381 20.72 -8.91 -15.26
N LEU A 382 19.69 -9.72 -15.03
CA LEU A 382 18.37 -9.29 -14.59
C LEU A 382 18.21 -9.67 -13.12
N ILE A 383 17.85 -8.70 -12.27
CA ILE A 383 17.68 -8.90 -10.83
C ILE A 383 16.24 -8.55 -10.47
N PHE A 384 15.53 -9.45 -9.80
CA PHE A 384 14.16 -9.23 -9.33
C PHE A 384 14.18 -9.03 -7.82
N VAL A 385 13.72 -7.86 -7.36
CA VAL A 385 13.71 -7.48 -5.94
C VAL A 385 12.28 -7.25 -5.48
N ALA A 386 11.87 -7.99 -4.46
CA ALA A 386 10.51 -7.90 -3.91
C ALA A 386 10.43 -8.48 -2.49
N CYS A 387 9.25 -8.38 -1.87
CA CYS A 387 8.95 -9.00 -0.57
C CYS A 387 7.69 -9.88 -0.65
N GLY A 388 7.62 -10.92 0.19
CA GLY A 388 6.43 -11.77 0.38
C GLY A 388 5.88 -12.37 -0.92
N THR A 389 4.56 -12.30 -1.12
CA THR A 389 3.88 -12.80 -2.33
C THR A 389 4.44 -12.21 -3.65
N SER A 390 4.95 -10.96 -3.64
CA SER A 390 5.57 -10.35 -4.85
C SER A 390 6.94 -10.97 -5.18
N TYR A 391 7.65 -11.51 -4.18
CA TYR A 391 8.85 -12.31 -4.40
C TYR A 391 8.47 -13.68 -5.01
N HIS A 392 7.38 -14.30 -4.56
CA HIS A 392 6.91 -15.56 -5.15
C HIS A 392 6.48 -15.40 -6.62
N SER A 393 5.85 -14.29 -7.01
CA SER A 393 5.47 -14.07 -8.42
C SER A 393 6.70 -13.95 -9.32
N SER A 394 7.77 -13.36 -8.81
CA SER A 394 9.08 -13.32 -9.48
C SER A 394 9.67 -14.72 -9.60
N LEU A 395 9.66 -15.50 -8.52
CA LEU A 395 10.16 -16.89 -8.51
C LEU A 395 9.40 -17.78 -9.49
N ALA A 396 8.09 -17.58 -9.61
CA ALA A 396 7.25 -18.34 -10.53
C ALA A 396 7.63 -18.10 -12.01
N ASN A 397 8.15 -16.91 -12.33
CA ASN A 397 8.57 -16.53 -13.68
C ASN A 397 10.08 -16.74 -13.93
N ARG A 398 10.86 -17.18 -12.93
CA ARG A 398 12.31 -17.35 -13.09
C ARG A 398 12.67 -18.20 -14.30
N ALA A 399 12.08 -19.41 -14.35
CA ALA A 399 12.41 -20.40 -15.37
C ALA A 399 12.07 -19.92 -16.79
N ILE A 400 10.97 -19.18 -16.97
CA ILE A 400 10.59 -18.70 -18.30
C ILE A 400 11.46 -17.52 -18.77
N PHE A 401 11.96 -16.69 -17.84
CA PHE A 401 12.97 -15.69 -18.19
C PHE A 401 14.29 -16.36 -18.60
N GLU A 402 14.76 -17.34 -17.83
CA GLU A 402 15.96 -18.13 -18.17
C GLU A 402 15.79 -18.94 -19.49
N GLU A 403 14.57 -19.37 -19.81
CA GLU A 403 14.25 -20.11 -21.04
C GLU A 403 14.21 -19.22 -22.29
N LEU A 404 13.60 -18.03 -22.19
CA LEU A 404 13.36 -17.14 -23.34
C LEU A 404 14.44 -16.09 -23.56
N ILE A 405 15.27 -15.84 -22.55
CA ILE A 405 16.26 -14.77 -22.53
C ILE A 405 17.60 -15.35 -22.07
N ASP A 406 18.63 -15.22 -22.89
CA ASP A 406 20.00 -15.65 -22.60
C ASP A 406 20.74 -14.69 -21.63
N ILE A 407 20.04 -14.14 -20.63
CA ILE A 407 20.60 -13.23 -19.62
C ILE A 407 20.42 -13.88 -18.24
N PRO A 408 21.48 -13.96 -17.40
CA PRO A 408 21.39 -14.45 -16.04
C PRO A 408 20.30 -13.75 -15.22
N VAL A 409 19.46 -14.54 -14.55
CA VAL A 409 18.37 -14.07 -13.69
C VAL A 409 18.67 -14.38 -12.23
N SER A 410 18.57 -13.38 -11.36
CA SER A 410 18.61 -13.54 -9.91
C SER A 410 17.35 -12.97 -9.26
N ILE A 411 16.89 -13.58 -8.18
CA ILE A 411 15.70 -13.17 -7.45
C ILE A 411 16.07 -13.02 -5.99
N GLU A 412 15.78 -11.86 -5.42
CA GLU A 412 16.30 -11.43 -4.12
C GLU A 412 15.15 -10.91 -3.26
N LEU A 413 15.18 -11.25 -1.97
CA LEU A 413 14.33 -10.62 -0.97
C LEU A 413 14.89 -9.22 -0.66
N ALA A 414 14.05 -8.19 -0.69
CA ALA A 414 14.52 -6.81 -0.61
C ALA A 414 15.26 -6.47 0.69
N SER A 415 14.84 -7.04 1.82
CA SER A 415 15.51 -6.84 3.11
C SER A 415 16.94 -7.40 3.11
N ASP A 416 17.10 -8.68 2.79
CA ASP A 416 18.40 -9.35 2.71
C ASP A 416 19.31 -8.72 1.63
N PHE A 417 18.73 -8.25 0.53
CA PHE A 417 19.46 -7.54 -0.53
C PHE A 417 20.15 -6.27 -0.02
N ILE A 418 19.46 -5.51 0.85
CA ILE A 418 20.01 -4.31 1.49
C ILE A 418 21.01 -4.68 2.59
N ASP A 419 20.69 -5.65 3.44
CA ASP A 419 21.53 -6.08 4.55
C ASP A 419 22.91 -6.55 4.07
N ARG A 420 22.95 -7.35 3.01
CA ARG A 420 24.19 -7.81 2.40
C ARG A 420 24.91 -6.76 1.55
N ARG A 421 24.27 -5.59 1.33
CA ARG A 421 24.73 -4.56 0.39
C ARG A 421 25.11 -5.19 -0.95
N CYS A 422 24.13 -5.85 -1.57
CA CYS A 422 24.35 -6.63 -2.78
C CYS A 422 25.14 -5.84 -3.85
N PRO A 423 26.17 -6.43 -4.50
CA PRO A 423 26.91 -5.76 -5.57
C PRO A 423 26.04 -5.49 -6.80
N ILE A 424 25.92 -4.21 -7.17
CA ILE A 424 25.15 -3.73 -8.33
C ILE A 424 26.04 -2.92 -9.26
N PHE A 425 25.90 -3.20 -10.55
CA PHE A 425 26.66 -2.59 -11.63
C PHE A 425 25.76 -1.80 -12.58
N ARG A 426 26.34 -0.87 -13.34
CA ARG A 426 25.61 -0.08 -14.35
C ARG A 426 25.05 -0.93 -15.50
N SER A 427 25.58 -2.13 -15.70
CA SER A 427 25.13 -3.10 -16.69
C SER A 427 23.99 -4.00 -16.20
N ASP A 428 23.55 -3.85 -14.94
CA ASP A 428 22.43 -4.61 -14.38
C ASP A 428 21.09 -3.91 -14.72
N CYS A 429 20.07 -4.73 -14.94
CA CYS A 429 18.68 -4.31 -14.96
C CYS A 429 17.97 -4.89 -13.74
N VAL A 430 17.34 -4.02 -12.93
CA VAL A 430 16.72 -4.42 -11.66
C VAL A 430 15.22 -4.15 -11.71
N PHE A 431 14.42 -5.20 -11.56
CA PHE A 431 12.97 -5.15 -11.48
C PHE A 431 12.52 -5.06 -10.02
N PHE A 432 11.65 -4.10 -9.72
CA PHE A 432 11.05 -3.90 -8.41
C PHE A 432 9.56 -4.23 -8.46
N ILE A 433 9.16 -5.29 -7.78
CA ILE A 433 7.80 -5.84 -7.86
C ILE A 433 7.10 -5.56 -6.54
N SER A 434 6.06 -4.71 -6.60
CA SER A 434 5.28 -4.34 -5.42
C SER A 434 3.86 -3.97 -5.80
N GLN A 435 2.86 -4.66 -5.24
CA GLN A 435 1.45 -4.32 -5.45
C GLN A 435 1.19 -2.85 -5.05
N SER A 436 1.62 -2.46 -3.84
CA SER A 436 1.38 -1.13 -3.29
C SER A 436 2.24 -0.06 -3.93
N GLY A 437 3.46 -0.42 -4.38
CA GLY A 437 4.49 0.51 -4.80
C GLY A 437 5.10 1.34 -3.66
N GLU A 438 4.79 0.98 -2.40
CA GLU A 438 5.17 1.71 -1.18
C GLU A 438 5.89 0.83 -0.15
N THR A 439 6.28 -0.41 -0.52
CA THR A 439 6.99 -1.32 0.39
C THR A 439 8.37 -0.77 0.77
N ALA A 440 8.64 -0.57 2.05
CA ALA A 440 9.83 0.14 2.55
C ALA A 440 11.15 -0.47 2.03
N ASP A 441 11.41 -1.75 2.31
CA ASP A 441 12.63 -2.44 1.86
C ASP A 441 12.81 -2.40 0.34
N THR A 442 11.72 -2.52 -0.42
CA THR A 442 11.76 -2.47 -1.89
C THR A 442 12.10 -1.07 -2.39
N ILE A 443 11.61 0.00 -1.73
CA ILE A 443 11.99 1.39 -2.04
C ILE A 443 13.45 1.64 -1.69
N LEU A 444 13.93 1.12 -0.55
CA LEU A 444 15.33 1.26 -0.16
C LEU A 444 16.25 0.56 -1.16
N ALA A 445 15.89 -0.66 -1.58
CA ALA A 445 16.59 -1.38 -2.64
C ALA A 445 16.57 -0.62 -3.98
N LEU A 446 15.45 0.00 -4.33
CA LEU A 446 15.34 0.85 -5.52
C LEU A 446 16.34 2.01 -5.47
N ARG A 447 16.32 2.79 -4.40
CA ARG A 447 17.23 3.92 -4.22
C ARG A 447 18.70 3.49 -4.21
N TYR A 448 19.01 2.38 -3.55
CA TYR A 448 20.34 1.77 -3.54
C TYR A 448 20.84 1.42 -4.95
N CYS A 449 19.97 0.90 -5.82
CA CYS A 449 20.28 0.56 -7.22
C CYS A 449 20.39 1.80 -8.11
N LEU A 450 19.53 2.80 -7.91
CA LEU A 450 19.59 4.08 -8.64
C LEU A 450 20.91 4.81 -8.39
N GLU A 451 21.38 4.86 -7.13
CA GLU A 451 22.68 5.46 -6.76
C GLU A 451 23.86 4.80 -7.49
N ARG A 452 23.74 3.51 -7.83
CA ARG A 452 24.77 2.73 -8.55
C ARG A 452 24.60 2.77 -10.07
N GLY A 453 23.57 3.45 -10.57
CA GLY A 453 23.32 3.67 -11.98
C GLY A 453 22.80 2.44 -12.74
N ALA A 454 22.16 1.49 -12.04
CA ALA A 454 21.49 0.36 -12.69
C ALA A 454 20.16 0.78 -13.34
N LEU A 455 19.75 0.08 -14.39
CA LEU A 455 18.46 0.32 -15.03
C LEU A 455 17.33 -0.25 -14.16
N CYS A 456 16.62 0.62 -13.47
CA CYS A 456 15.53 0.25 -12.57
C CYS A 456 14.15 0.23 -13.26
N VAL A 457 13.42 -0.88 -13.15
CA VAL A 457 12.09 -1.12 -13.75
C VAL A 457 11.04 -1.40 -12.67
N GLY A 458 9.94 -0.66 -12.64
CA GLY A 458 8.87 -0.84 -11.64
C GLY A 458 7.69 -1.68 -12.14
N ILE A 459 7.29 -2.71 -11.40
CA ILE A 459 6.07 -3.49 -11.64
C ILE A 459 5.10 -3.27 -10.48
N THR A 460 4.07 -2.45 -10.70
CA THR A 460 3.22 -1.93 -9.61
C THR A 460 1.73 -2.01 -9.93
N ASN A 461 0.87 -2.03 -8.89
CA ASN A 461 -0.58 -1.95 -9.04
C ASN A 461 -1.17 -0.62 -8.54
N THR A 462 -0.33 0.33 -8.11
CA THR A 462 -0.77 1.65 -7.65
C THR A 462 -0.14 2.72 -8.52
N VAL A 463 -0.99 3.47 -9.23
CA VAL A 463 -0.56 4.60 -10.07
C VAL A 463 -0.03 5.73 -9.18
N GLY A 464 1.12 6.30 -9.54
CA GLY A 464 1.72 7.42 -8.79
C GLY A 464 2.37 7.01 -7.47
N SER A 465 2.52 5.70 -7.22
CA SER A 465 3.31 5.19 -6.08
C SER A 465 4.78 5.57 -6.19
N THR A 466 5.49 5.57 -5.07
CA THR A 466 6.93 5.90 -4.99
C THR A 466 7.76 5.06 -5.96
N ILE A 467 7.60 3.73 -5.97
CA ILE A 467 8.30 2.86 -6.93
C ILE A 467 7.99 3.24 -8.37
N SER A 468 6.71 3.47 -8.72
CA SER A 468 6.32 3.81 -10.10
C SER A 468 6.89 5.15 -10.59
N ARG A 469 7.15 6.10 -9.68
CA ARG A 469 7.68 7.42 -10.00
C ARG A 469 9.21 7.46 -10.04
N GLU A 470 9.88 6.73 -9.15
CA GLU A 470 11.34 6.75 -9.04
C GLU A 470 12.04 5.80 -10.04
N THR A 471 11.34 4.78 -10.57
CA THR A 471 11.90 3.90 -11.62
C THR A 471 11.96 4.57 -13.00
N HIS A 472 12.94 4.21 -13.83
CA HIS A 472 13.11 4.77 -15.18
C HIS A 472 11.96 4.41 -16.13
N CYS A 473 11.42 3.21 -15.96
CA CYS A 473 10.28 2.69 -16.72
C CYS A 473 9.53 1.64 -15.90
N GLY A 474 8.36 1.23 -16.35
CA GLY A 474 7.57 0.29 -15.57
C GLY A 474 6.31 -0.21 -16.25
N VAL A 475 5.68 -1.18 -15.59
CA VAL A 475 4.42 -1.81 -16.01
C VAL A 475 3.44 -1.71 -14.85
N HIS A 476 2.33 -1.01 -15.09
CA HIS A 476 1.20 -1.07 -14.18
C HIS A 476 0.42 -2.37 -14.41
N ILE A 477 0.30 -3.25 -13.43
CA ILE A 477 -0.33 -4.56 -13.66
C ILE A 477 -1.84 -4.46 -13.95
N ASN A 478 -2.51 -3.38 -13.51
CA ASN A 478 -3.92 -3.11 -13.79
C ASN A 478 -4.87 -4.22 -13.28
N ALA A 479 -4.62 -4.76 -12.08
CA ALA A 479 -5.48 -5.74 -11.43
C ALA A 479 -6.71 -5.10 -10.76
N GLY A 480 -6.77 -3.76 -10.72
CA GLY A 480 -7.70 -2.99 -9.89
C GLY A 480 -7.24 -2.93 -8.42
N PRO A 481 -7.92 -2.12 -7.58
CA PRO A 481 -7.64 -2.05 -6.16
C PRO A 481 -7.77 -3.43 -5.50
N GLU A 482 -6.84 -3.76 -4.63
CA GLU A 482 -6.87 -4.95 -3.80
C GLU A 482 -6.98 -4.46 -2.35
N ILE A 483 -8.01 -4.88 -1.64
CA ILE A 483 -8.36 -4.47 -0.27
C ILE A 483 -7.99 -5.57 0.73
N GLY A 484 -8.18 -6.84 0.38
CA GLY A 484 -7.81 -7.97 1.25
C GLY A 484 -6.33 -7.92 1.65
N VAL A 485 -6.01 -8.19 2.92
CA VAL A 485 -4.61 -8.12 3.41
C VAL A 485 -3.71 -9.12 2.69
N ALA A 486 -4.18 -10.36 2.52
CA ALA A 486 -3.47 -11.38 1.76
C ALA A 486 -3.64 -11.15 0.24
N SER A 487 -2.52 -10.92 -0.47
CA SER A 487 -2.56 -10.75 -1.93
C SER A 487 -3.04 -12.00 -2.67
N THR A 488 -3.89 -11.80 -3.68
CA THR A 488 -4.48 -12.87 -4.51
C THR A 488 -4.40 -12.50 -5.99
N LYS A 489 -5.29 -11.64 -6.48
CA LYS A 489 -5.28 -11.15 -7.87
C LYS A 489 -4.01 -10.37 -8.21
N ALA A 490 -3.40 -9.70 -7.24
CA ALA A 490 -2.11 -9.04 -7.47
C ALA A 490 -1.00 -10.04 -7.83
N TYR A 491 -0.97 -11.23 -7.22
CA TYR A 491 0.01 -12.28 -7.54
C TYR A 491 -0.15 -12.78 -8.97
N THR A 492 -1.37 -13.14 -9.38
CA THR A 492 -1.63 -13.67 -10.73
C THR A 492 -1.47 -12.61 -11.80
N SER A 493 -1.85 -11.35 -11.54
CA SER A 493 -1.56 -10.23 -12.44
C SER A 493 -0.06 -9.90 -12.54
N GLN A 494 0.70 -9.96 -11.43
CA GLN A 494 2.16 -9.82 -11.47
C GLN A 494 2.81 -10.94 -12.28
N TYR A 495 2.35 -12.17 -12.09
CA TYR A 495 2.80 -13.33 -12.85
C TYR A 495 2.63 -13.09 -14.35
N ILE A 496 1.42 -12.71 -14.79
CA ILE A 496 1.16 -12.43 -16.21
C ILE A 496 1.98 -11.24 -16.70
N ALA A 497 2.09 -10.16 -15.93
CA ALA A 497 2.86 -9.00 -16.34
C ALA A 497 4.35 -9.34 -16.57
N LEU A 498 4.95 -10.14 -15.68
CA LEU A 498 6.31 -10.65 -15.80
C LEU A 498 6.46 -11.54 -17.04
N LEU A 499 5.52 -12.45 -17.27
CA LEU A 499 5.51 -13.29 -18.47
C LEU A 499 5.43 -12.47 -19.76
N LEU A 500 4.58 -11.43 -19.81
CA LEU A 500 4.49 -10.53 -20.96
C LEU A 500 5.81 -9.80 -21.22
N ILE A 501 6.54 -9.42 -20.16
CA ILE A 501 7.87 -8.82 -20.29
C ILE A 501 8.84 -9.83 -20.93
N ALA A 502 8.87 -11.07 -20.44
CA ALA A 502 9.74 -12.12 -20.99
C ALA A 502 9.45 -12.39 -22.48
N LEU A 503 8.17 -12.47 -22.84
CA LEU A 503 7.73 -12.66 -24.22
C LEU A 503 8.09 -11.46 -25.11
N GLN A 504 7.98 -10.22 -24.62
CA GLN A 504 8.37 -9.02 -25.38
C GLN A 504 9.89 -8.95 -25.58
N LEU A 505 10.69 -9.30 -24.57
CA LEU A 505 12.14 -9.31 -24.66
C LEU A 505 12.65 -10.37 -25.66
N SER A 506 11.95 -11.49 -25.80
CA SER A 506 12.34 -12.58 -26.71
C SER A 506 11.79 -12.45 -28.14
N GLN A 507 11.04 -11.38 -28.47
CA GLN A 507 10.37 -11.23 -29.79
C GLN A 507 11.29 -11.37 -31.00
N ASP A 508 12.52 -10.87 -30.91
CA ASP A 508 13.48 -10.88 -32.03
C ASP A 508 14.15 -12.25 -32.22
N ASN A 509 14.03 -13.16 -31.25
CA ASN A 509 14.63 -14.49 -31.36
C ASN A 509 13.70 -15.43 -32.15
N LEU A 510 14.17 -15.89 -33.31
CA LEU A 510 13.41 -16.79 -34.18
C LEU A 510 13.24 -18.19 -33.58
N SER A 511 14.20 -18.69 -32.80
CA SER A 511 14.13 -20.04 -32.21
C SER A 511 12.96 -20.20 -31.25
N HIS A 512 12.67 -19.17 -30.46
CA HIS A 512 11.58 -19.18 -29.48
C HIS A 512 10.21 -18.80 -30.08
N LYS A 513 10.09 -18.64 -31.41
CA LYS A 513 8.84 -18.18 -32.02
C LYS A 513 7.67 -19.12 -31.73
N GLU A 514 7.86 -20.43 -31.92
CA GLU A 514 6.82 -21.44 -31.66
C GLU A 514 6.41 -21.43 -30.19
N ARG A 515 7.40 -21.40 -29.29
CA ARG A 515 7.18 -21.32 -27.85
C ARG A 515 6.42 -20.07 -27.43
N ARG A 516 6.76 -18.90 -27.98
CA ARG A 516 6.01 -17.66 -27.73
C ARG A 516 4.56 -17.77 -28.20
N THR A 517 4.33 -18.32 -29.40
CA THR A 517 2.98 -18.50 -29.95
C THR A 517 2.16 -19.46 -29.08
N GLU A 518 2.74 -20.56 -28.62
CA GLU A 518 2.10 -21.50 -27.67
C GLU A 518 1.65 -20.77 -26.40
N ILE A 519 2.54 -20.01 -25.76
CA ILE A 519 2.25 -19.28 -24.53
C ILE A 519 1.16 -18.22 -24.75
N ILE A 520 1.23 -17.45 -25.86
CA ILE A 520 0.23 -16.42 -26.19
C ILE A 520 -1.15 -17.05 -26.44
N GLN A 521 -1.21 -18.23 -27.07
CA GLN A 521 -2.45 -18.98 -27.24
C GLN A 521 -2.99 -19.44 -25.87
N GLY A 522 -2.13 -19.98 -25.01
CA GLY A 522 -2.49 -20.33 -23.62
C GLY A 522 -3.08 -19.16 -22.85
N LEU A 523 -2.47 -17.96 -22.96
CA LEU A 523 -2.96 -16.72 -22.37
C LEU A 523 -4.34 -16.31 -22.88
N LYS A 524 -4.69 -16.59 -24.14
CA LYS A 524 -6.02 -16.31 -24.70
C LYS A 524 -7.13 -17.05 -23.94
N ASN A 525 -6.86 -18.28 -23.50
CA ASN A 525 -7.85 -19.13 -22.83
C ASN A 525 -7.78 -19.06 -21.29
N ILE A 526 -6.77 -18.40 -20.72
CA ILE A 526 -6.47 -18.47 -19.30
C ILE A 526 -7.64 -18.04 -18.40
N SER A 527 -8.38 -17.00 -18.79
CA SER A 527 -9.54 -16.51 -18.02
C SER A 527 -10.64 -17.58 -17.91
N GLY A 528 -10.91 -18.30 -19.02
CA GLY A 528 -11.86 -19.41 -19.02
C GLY A 528 -11.39 -20.58 -18.14
N LEU A 529 -10.10 -20.89 -18.16
CA LEU A 529 -9.52 -21.94 -17.32
C LEU A 529 -9.54 -21.58 -15.82
N ILE A 530 -9.30 -20.31 -15.49
CA ILE A 530 -9.46 -19.79 -14.12
C ILE A 530 -10.91 -19.95 -13.66
N LYS A 531 -11.88 -19.56 -14.50
CA LYS A 531 -13.30 -19.71 -14.21
C LYS A 531 -13.66 -21.18 -13.92
N ASN A 532 -13.21 -22.10 -14.77
CA ASN A 532 -13.42 -23.55 -14.57
C ASN A 532 -12.78 -24.05 -13.27
N THR A 533 -11.63 -23.48 -12.87
CA THR A 533 -10.97 -23.83 -11.61
C THR A 533 -11.77 -23.33 -10.41
N LEU A 534 -12.35 -22.14 -10.48
CA LEU A 534 -13.20 -21.56 -9.42
C LEU A 534 -14.51 -22.34 -9.23
N GLU A 535 -15.01 -23.07 -10.23
CA GLU A 535 -16.19 -23.95 -10.08
C GLU A 535 -15.95 -25.10 -9.08
N SER A 536 -14.68 -25.42 -8.78
CA SER A 536 -14.32 -26.39 -7.75
C SER A 536 -14.49 -25.88 -6.32
N ASP A 537 -14.83 -24.60 -6.11
CA ASP A 537 -14.95 -23.95 -4.80
C ASP A 537 -15.81 -24.73 -3.80
N ARG A 538 -17.00 -25.17 -4.22
CA ARG A 538 -17.90 -25.94 -3.35
C ARG A 538 -17.26 -27.25 -2.86
N LYS A 539 -16.57 -27.96 -3.77
CA LYS A 539 -15.85 -29.19 -3.43
C LYS A 539 -14.69 -28.90 -2.49
N LEU A 540 -13.96 -27.80 -2.71
CA LEU A 540 -12.86 -27.36 -1.85
C LEU A 540 -13.33 -26.93 -0.45
N LYS A 541 -14.52 -26.35 -0.33
CA LYS A 541 -15.15 -26.04 0.95
C LYS A 541 -15.49 -27.30 1.74
N GLU A 542 -16.16 -28.26 1.09
CA GLU A 542 -16.49 -29.57 1.69
C GLU A 542 -15.21 -30.31 2.09
N PHE A 543 -14.21 -30.28 1.21
CA PHE A 543 -12.88 -30.85 1.46
C PHE A 543 -12.18 -30.21 2.66
N SER A 544 -12.09 -28.88 2.70
CA SER A 544 -11.44 -28.14 3.80
C SER A 544 -12.13 -28.42 5.13
N THR A 545 -13.46 -28.51 5.13
CA THR A 545 -14.26 -28.86 6.32
C THR A 545 -14.03 -30.31 6.76
N LYS A 546 -13.91 -31.25 5.82
CA LYS A 546 -13.60 -32.66 6.11
C LYS A 546 -12.17 -32.84 6.63
N VAL A 547 -11.20 -32.17 6.02
CA VAL A 547 -9.79 -32.18 6.46
C VAL A 547 -9.67 -31.59 7.87
N LEU A 548 -10.37 -30.49 8.17
CA LEU A 548 -10.46 -29.93 9.52
C LEU A 548 -11.20 -30.83 10.51
N GLY A 549 -12.35 -31.37 10.13
CA GLY A 549 -13.20 -32.19 11.00
C GLY A 549 -12.60 -33.56 11.36
N SER A 550 -11.77 -34.12 10.48
CA SER A 550 -11.01 -35.35 10.75
C SER A 550 -9.70 -35.11 11.51
N ARG A 551 -9.20 -33.87 11.51
CA ARG A 551 -7.92 -33.46 12.11
C ARG A 551 -8.10 -32.17 12.90
N VAL A 552 -9.01 -32.18 13.89
CA VAL A 552 -9.45 -30.99 14.65
C VAL A 552 -8.28 -30.17 15.23
N ASP A 553 -7.11 -30.78 15.41
CA ASP A 553 -5.85 -30.12 15.78
C ASP A 553 -4.82 -30.07 14.63
N LEU A 554 -5.21 -29.68 13.42
CA LEU A 554 -4.23 -29.47 12.34
C LEU A 554 -3.32 -28.29 12.67
N LYS A 555 -2.16 -28.61 13.24
CA LYS A 555 -1.11 -27.65 13.61
C LYS A 555 -0.18 -27.34 12.45
N SER A 556 0.13 -28.35 11.64
CA SER A 556 1.12 -28.25 10.56
C SER A 556 0.62 -28.84 9.25
N LEU A 557 1.05 -28.23 8.16
CA LEU A 557 0.72 -28.64 6.80
C LEU A 557 1.93 -28.44 5.89
N LEU A 558 2.33 -29.48 5.17
CA LEU A 558 3.41 -29.41 4.19
C LEU A 558 2.82 -29.28 2.78
N ILE A 559 3.32 -28.33 2.01
CA ILE A 559 3.01 -28.22 0.58
C ILE A 559 4.27 -28.58 -0.19
N LEU A 560 4.13 -29.36 -1.25
CA LEU A 560 5.24 -29.89 -2.02
C LEU A 560 5.03 -29.58 -3.51
N GLY A 561 6.05 -28.98 -4.13
CA GLY A 561 6.06 -28.66 -5.55
C GLY A 561 7.48 -28.67 -6.14
N ARG A 562 7.59 -28.61 -7.47
CA ARG A 562 8.87 -28.56 -8.20
C ARG A 562 8.76 -27.73 -9.47
N GLY A 563 9.88 -27.21 -9.95
CA GLY A 563 9.93 -26.42 -11.18
C GLY A 563 9.00 -25.21 -11.08
N TYR A 564 8.12 -25.04 -12.07
CA TYR A 564 7.09 -23.99 -12.09
C TYR A 564 6.17 -24.02 -10.86
N GLN A 565 6.00 -25.18 -10.21
CA GLN A 565 5.14 -25.34 -9.03
C GLN A 565 5.85 -25.06 -7.70
N HIS A 566 7.16 -24.78 -7.70
CA HIS A 566 7.86 -24.43 -6.46
C HIS A 566 7.35 -23.11 -5.87
N ALA A 567 7.19 -22.08 -6.71
CA ALA A 567 6.63 -20.81 -6.28
C ALA A 567 5.17 -20.94 -5.80
N THR A 568 4.36 -21.75 -6.49
CA THR A 568 2.97 -22.06 -6.08
C THR A 568 2.92 -22.67 -4.68
N CYS A 569 3.85 -23.58 -4.40
CA CYS A 569 3.97 -24.24 -3.12
C CYS A 569 4.32 -23.26 -1.98
N LEU A 570 5.30 -22.36 -2.20
CA LEU A 570 5.65 -21.33 -1.23
C LEU A 570 4.52 -20.31 -1.03
N GLU A 571 3.84 -19.92 -2.10
CA GLU A 571 2.71 -18.98 -2.04
C GLU A 571 1.51 -19.58 -1.29
N GLY A 572 1.11 -20.80 -1.60
CA GLY A 572 0.04 -21.48 -0.87
C GLY A 572 0.37 -21.64 0.61
N ALA A 573 1.62 -21.95 0.94
CA ALA A 573 2.07 -22.06 2.31
C ALA A 573 2.05 -20.71 3.03
N LEU A 574 2.36 -19.61 2.33
CA LEU A 574 2.25 -18.26 2.88
C LEU A 574 0.78 -17.88 3.11
N LYS A 575 -0.12 -18.10 2.15
CA LYS A 575 -1.57 -17.81 2.31
C LYS A 575 -2.18 -18.53 3.49
N ILE A 576 -1.98 -19.85 3.58
CA ILE A 576 -2.50 -20.65 4.70
C ILE A 576 -1.97 -20.11 6.05
N LYS A 577 -0.69 -19.74 6.11
CA LYS A 577 -0.07 -19.19 7.32
C LYS A 577 -0.67 -17.84 7.72
N GLU A 578 -0.86 -16.95 6.75
CA GLU A 578 -1.35 -15.59 6.97
C GLU A 578 -2.80 -15.57 7.48
N VAL A 579 -3.71 -16.35 6.87
CA VAL A 579 -5.15 -16.22 7.16
C VAL A 579 -5.69 -17.28 8.12
N SER A 580 -5.13 -18.49 8.12
CA SER A 580 -5.64 -19.60 8.95
C SER A 580 -4.80 -19.90 10.19
N TYR A 581 -3.61 -19.28 10.29
CA TYR A 581 -2.60 -19.48 11.36
C TYR A 581 -2.14 -20.93 11.55
N ILE A 582 -2.30 -21.78 10.54
CA ILE A 582 -1.69 -23.11 10.50
C ILE A 582 -0.21 -22.94 10.17
N HIS A 583 0.65 -23.72 10.81
CA HIS A 583 2.05 -23.78 10.42
C HIS A 583 2.18 -24.50 9.08
N SER A 584 2.09 -23.73 7.99
CA SER A 584 2.29 -24.24 6.64
C SER A 584 3.69 -23.93 6.12
N GLU A 585 4.32 -24.95 5.54
CA GLU A 585 5.66 -24.88 4.96
C GLU A 585 5.65 -25.39 3.52
N GLY A 586 6.26 -24.63 2.62
CA GLY A 586 6.42 -25.01 1.22
C GLY A 586 7.80 -25.59 0.99
N ILE A 587 7.87 -26.84 0.51
CA ILE A 587 9.11 -27.60 0.36
C ILE A 587 9.28 -28.02 -1.10
N LEU A 588 10.51 -27.88 -1.61
CA LEU A 588 10.86 -28.40 -2.93
C LEU A 588 10.87 -29.93 -2.88
N THR A 589 10.12 -30.61 -3.76
CA THR A 589 10.03 -32.09 -3.73
C THR A 589 11.39 -32.79 -3.87
N GLY A 590 12.37 -32.13 -4.48
CA GLY A 590 13.73 -32.65 -4.58
C GLY A 590 14.49 -32.73 -3.28
N GLU A 591 14.18 -31.84 -2.34
CA GLU A 591 14.86 -31.74 -1.06
C GLU A 591 14.33 -32.73 -0.02
N LEU A 592 13.23 -33.44 -0.30
CA LEU A 592 12.61 -34.36 0.64
C LEU A 592 13.62 -35.32 1.29
N LYS A 593 14.46 -35.99 0.49
CA LYS A 593 15.45 -36.96 0.98
C LYS A 593 16.58 -36.33 1.81
N HIS A 594 16.74 -35.01 1.75
CA HIS A 594 17.81 -34.28 2.42
C HIS A 594 17.42 -33.79 3.83
N GLY A 595 16.30 -34.31 4.38
CA GLY A 595 15.89 -34.05 5.77
C GLY A 595 14.37 -34.01 5.95
N PRO A 596 13.63 -33.20 5.19
CA PRO A 596 12.18 -32.99 5.37
C PRO A 596 11.32 -34.25 5.35
N LEU A 597 11.76 -35.32 4.66
CA LEU A 597 11.05 -36.60 4.64
C LEU A 597 10.90 -37.21 6.04
N ALA A 598 11.74 -36.85 7.02
CA ALA A 598 11.64 -37.29 8.40
C ALA A 598 10.37 -36.78 9.12
N LEU A 599 9.74 -35.71 8.63
CA LEU A 599 8.51 -35.16 9.18
C LEU A 599 7.25 -35.91 8.72
N ILE A 600 7.38 -36.82 7.75
CA ILE A 600 6.25 -37.50 7.13
C ILE A 600 5.84 -38.72 7.94
N ASP A 601 4.60 -38.70 8.42
CA ASP A 601 3.91 -39.82 9.04
C ASP A 601 2.44 -39.90 8.56
N GLU A 602 1.64 -40.74 9.20
CA GLU A 602 0.21 -40.94 8.88
C GLU A 602 -0.69 -39.77 9.29
N ASN A 603 -0.21 -38.87 10.16
CA ASN A 603 -0.97 -37.76 10.72
C ASN A 603 -0.67 -36.42 10.03
N MET A 604 0.53 -36.27 9.47
CA MET A 604 0.97 -35.08 8.76
C MET A 604 0.04 -34.80 7.57
N CYS A 605 -0.42 -33.54 7.44
CA CYS A 605 -1.19 -33.12 6.28
C CYS A 605 -0.21 -32.66 5.20
N ILE A 606 -0.34 -33.25 4.02
CA ILE A 606 0.59 -33.02 2.92
C ILE A 606 -0.22 -32.74 1.67
N ILE A 607 0.08 -31.63 0.99
CA ILE A 607 -0.45 -31.30 -0.32
C ILE A 607 0.69 -31.40 -1.32
N VAL A 608 0.52 -32.17 -2.40
CA VAL A 608 1.51 -32.30 -3.47
C VAL A 608 0.90 -31.79 -4.77
N ILE A 609 1.62 -30.89 -5.45
CA ILE A 609 1.23 -30.36 -6.75
C ILE A 609 1.92 -31.19 -7.83
N VAL A 610 1.13 -31.84 -8.68
CA VAL A 610 1.61 -32.73 -9.75
C VAL A 610 1.08 -32.25 -11.09
N THR A 611 1.96 -31.70 -11.91
CA THR A 611 1.63 -31.16 -13.23
C THR A 611 2.26 -31.98 -14.35
N LYS A 612 1.61 -31.99 -15.52
CA LYS A 612 2.08 -32.72 -16.71
C LYS A 612 3.16 -31.91 -17.45
N ASP A 613 4.31 -31.75 -16.80
CA ASP A 613 5.48 -31.06 -17.34
C ASP A 613 6.69 -32.02 -17.46
N MET A 614 7.84 -31.51 -17.89
CA MET A 614 9.09 -32.31 -17.99
C MET A 614 9.53 -32.94 -16.66
N LEU A 615 9.04 -32.46 -15.51
CA LEU A 615 9.38 -32.94 -14.18
C LEU A 615 8.33 -33.91 -13.60
N TYR A 616 7.33 -34.31 -14.38
CA TYR A 616 6.26 -35.21 -13.97
C TYR A 616 6.76 -36.46 -13.26
N GLU A 617 7.63 -37.24 -13.92
CA GLU A 617 8.21 -38.47 -13.38
C GLU A 617 8.97 -38.24 -12.07
N LYS A 618 9.69 -37.12 -11.96
CA LYS A 618 10.45 -36.77 -10.74
C LYS A 618 9.51 -36.42 -9.58
N THR A 619 8.36 -35.84 -9.88
CA THR A 619 7.33 -35.51 -8.89
C THR A 619 6.55 -36.76 -8.47
N LEU A 620 6.24 -37.67 -9.39
CA LEU A 620 5.63 -38.97 -9.09
C LEU A 620 6.51 -39.79 -8.13
N ASN A 621 7.81 -39.81 -8.38
CA ASN A 621 8.78 -40.43 -7.47
C ASN A 621 8.75 -39.84 -6.05
N ALA A 622 8.48 -38.53 -5.92
CA ALA A 622 8.32 -37.91 -4.61
C ALA A 622 7.00 -38.34 -3.94
N VAL A 623 5.89 -38.44 -4.68
CA VAL A 623 4.62 -38.97 -4.18
C VAL A 623 4.80 -40.40 -3.64
N GLN A 624 5.48 -41.27 -4.39
CA GLN A 624 5.76 -42.63 -3.95
C GLN A 624 6.59 -42.68 -2.65
N GLN A 625 7.55 -41.76 -2.47
CA GLN A 625 8.33 -41.67 -1.24
C GLN A 625 7.47 -41.30 -0.02
N ILE A 626 6.48 -40.43 -0.21
CA ILE A 626 5.52 -40.04 0.85
C ILE A 626 4.65 -41.25 1.22
N LEU A 627 4.10 -41.94 0.20
CA LEU A 627 3.27 -43.13 0.40
C LEU A 627 4.03 -44.26 1.11
N ALA A 628 5.30 -44.48 0.76
CA ALA A 628 6.17 -45.46 1.40
C ALA A 628 6.45 -45.17 2.90
N ARG A 629 6.13 -43.97 3.37
CA ARG A 629 6.22 -43.54 4.78
C ARG A 629 4.84 -43.39 5.44
N LYS A 630 3.81 -44.01 4.85
CA LYS A 630 2.41 -43.96 5.31
C LYS A 630 1.77 -42.58 5.25
N GLY A 631 2.43 -41.60 4.63
CA GLY A 631 1.82 -40.30 4.36
C GLY A 631 0.64 -40.44 3.43
N LYS A 632 -0.42 -39.67 3.68
CA LYS A 632 -1.63 -39.62 2.85
C LYS A 632 -1.72 -38.24 2.18
N PRO A 633 -1.00 -38.04 1.05
CA PRO A 633 -0.95 -36.75 0.39
C PRO A 633 -2.27 -36.46 -0.32
N ILE A 634 -2.61 -35.17 -0.34
CA ILE A 634 -3.66 -34.57 -1.13
C ILE A 634 -3.01 -34.12 -2.44
N ILE A 635 -3.52 -34.56 -3.57
CA ILE A 635 -2.91 -34.30 -4.88
C ILE A 635 -3.65 -33.18 -5.58
N ILE A 636 -2.95 -32.09 -5.94
CA ILE A 636 -3.45 -31.11 -6.90
C ILE A 636 -2.84 -31.46 -8.25
N CYS A 637 -3.66 -31.88 -9.22
CA CYS A 637 -3.17 -32.31 -10.52
C CYS A 637 -4.02 -31.84 -11.69
N SER A 638 -3.47 -31.92 -12.90
CA SER A 638 -4.23 -31.69 -14.13
C SER A 638 -5.38 -32.72 -14.25
N ASN A 639 -6.54 -32.30 -14.77
CA ASN A 639 -7.75 -33.14 -14.85
C ASN A 639 -7.52 -34.52 -15.50
N ASP A 640 -6.61 -34.60 -16.48
CA ASP A 640 -6.29 -35.83 -17.19
C ASP A 640 -5.61 -36.88 -16.30
N LEU A 641 -4.94 -36.44 -15.22
CA LEU A 641 -4.17 -37.28 -14.30
C LEU A 641 -4.98 -37.78 -13.11
N ILE A 642 -6.24 -37.35 -12.95
CA ILE A 642 -7.06 -37.71 -11.78
C ILE A 642 -7.15 -39.24 -11.59
N LYS A 643 -7.26 -39.98 -12.70
CA LYS A 643 -7.38 -41.45 -12.69
C LYS A 643 -6.11 -42.16 -12.21
N GLU A 644 -4.94 -41.52 -12.30
CA GLU A 644 -3.65 -42.12 -11.90
C GLU A 644 -3.45 -42.13 -10.38
N PHE A 645 -4.22 -41.32 -9.65
CA PHE A 645 -4.15 -41.19 -8.20
C PHE A 645 -5.39 -41.77 -7.50
N ASP A 646 -5.98 -42.82 -8.08
CA ASP A 646 -7.15 -43.48 -7.51
C ASP A 646 -6.84 -44.01 -6.09
N GLY A 647 -7.78 -43.79 -5.17
CA GLY A 647 -7.61 -44.07 -3.74
C GLY A 647 -6.94 -42.96 -2.90
N LEU A 648 -6.52 -41.84 -3.50
CA LEU A 648 -6.09 -40.63 -2.79
C LEU A 648 -7.12 -39.50 -2.91
N ASP A 649 -7.01 -38.48 -2.05
CA ASP A 649 -7.79 -37.26 -2.20
C ASP A 649 -7.17 -36.39 -3.32
N VAL A 650 -7.94 -36.12 -4.38
CA VAL A 650 -7.46 -35.44 -5.59
C VAL A 650 -8.28 -34.17 -5.88
N ILE A 651 -7.58 -33.09 -6.20
CA ILE A 651 -8.12 -31.81 -6.67
C ILE A 651 -7.66 -31.62 -8.12
N GLY A 652 -8.61 -31.75 -9.04
CA GLY A 652 -8.38 -31.54 -10.47
C GLY A 652 -8.38 -30.06 -10.87
N VAL A 653 -7.38 -29.64 -11.64
CA VAL A 653 -7.34 -28.35 -12.33
C VAL A 653 -7.23 -28.55 -13.85
N PRO A 654 -7.76 -27.65 -14.69
CA PRO A 654 -7.56 -27.74 -16.14
C PRO A 654 -6.07 -27.74 -16.52
N GLY A 655 -5.72 -28.49 -17.57
CA GLY A 655 -4.38 -28.46 -18.16
C GLY A 655 -4.17 -27.22 -19.03
N THR A 656 -2.98 -26.65 -19.00
CA THR A 656 -2.53 -25.55 -19.86
C THR A 656 -1.03 -25.66 -20.14
N VAL A 657 -0.46 -24.65 -20.80
CA VAL A 657 0.98 -24.54 -21.03
C VAL A 657 1.70 -24.58 -19.67
N ASP A 658 2.80 -25.32 -19.59
CA ASP A 658 3.57 -25.58 -18.37
C ASP A 658 3.90 -24.31 -17.56
N CYS A 659 4.37 -23.25 -18.21
CA CYS A 659 4.70 -21.97 -17.58
C CYS A 659 3.46 -21.15 -17.14
N LEU A 660 2.25 -21.52 -17.58
CA LEU A 660 0.98 -20.92 -17.16
C LEU A 660 0.28 -21.73 -16.08
N GLN A 661 0.63 -23.01 -15.92
CA GLN A 661 -0.06 -23.94 -15.04
C GLN A 661 -0.06 -23.48 -13.57
N GLY A 662 0.98 -22.75 -13.15
CA GLY A 662 1.08 -22.13 -11.81
C GLY A 662 -0.06 -21.15 -11.49
N LEU A 663 -0.66 -20.50 -12.50
CA LEU A 663 -1.82 -19.62 -12.33
C LEU A 663 -3.08 -20.39 -11.92
N LEU A 664 -3.21 -21.65 -12.35
CA LEU A 664 -4.37 -22.49 -12.06
C LEU A 664 -4.19 -23.26 -10.76
N THR A 665 -2.99 -23.78 -10.50
CA THR A 665 -2.70 -24.58 -9.29
C THR A 665 -2.64 -23.76 -8.00
N VAL A 666 -2.41 -22.44 -8.08
CA VAL A 666 -2.43 -21.55 -6.90
C VAL A 666 -3.86 -21.27 -6.40
N ILE A 667 -4.86 -21.26 -7.28
CA ILE A 667 -6.25 -20.91 -6.93
C ILE A 667 -6.84 -21.87 -5.90
N PRO A 668 -6.71 -23.21 -6.05
CA PRO A 668 -7.14 -24.14 -5.01
C PRO A 668 -6.51 -23.85 -3.65
N LEU A 669 -5.23 -23.44 -3.60
CA LEU A 669 -4.55 -23.12 -2.35
C LEU A 669 -5.08 -21.82 -1.73
N GLN A 670 -5.40 -20.82 -2.55
CA GLN A 670 -6.07 -19.60 -2.10
C GLN A 670 -7.46 -19.92 -1.50
N LEU A 671 -8.26 -20.73 -2.19
CA LEU A 671 -9.59 -21.14 -1.72
C LEU A 671 -9.51 -22.01 -0.46
N ILE A 672 -8.58 -22.97 -0.39
CA ILE A 672 -8.33 -23.76 0.81
C ILE A 672 -7.96 -22.84 1.97
N SER A 673 -7.05 -21.87 1.77
CA SER A 673 -6.67 -20.93 2.83
C SER A 673 -7.86 -20.13 3.36
N TYR A 674 -8.74 -19.66 2.46
CA TYR A 674 -9.98 -18.95 2.81
C TYR A 674 -10.93 -19.84 3.62
N HIS A 675 -11.26 -21.03 3.11
CA HIS A 675 -12.22 -21.92 3.76
C HIS A 675 -11.70 -22.43 5.11
N LEU A 676 -10.39 -22.68 5.23
CA LEU A 676 -9.76 -23.06 6.50
C LEU A 676 -9.87 -21.94 7.55
N ALA A 677 -9.66 -20.69 7.16
CA ALA A 677 -9.78 -19.54 8.05
C ALA A 677 -11.23 -19.30 8.49
N VAL A 678 -12.17 -19.33 7.55
CA VAL A 678 -13.60 -19.18 7.85
C VAL A 678 -14.11 -20.30 8.76
N ALA A 679 -13.72 -21.55 8.49
CA ALA A 679 -14.10 -22.68 9.32
C ALA A 679 -13.54 -22.60 10.76
N ARG A 680 -12.42 -21.90 10.95
CA ARG A 680 -11.84 -21.60 12.27
C ARG A 680 -12.41 -20.34 12.93
N GLY A 681 -13.33 -19.64 12.27
CA GLY A 681 -13.93 -18.40 12.78
C GLY A 681 -13.00 -17.20 12.74
N TYR A 682 -11.98 -17.20 11.87
CA TYR A 682 -11.08 -16.06 11.70
C TYR A 682 -11.56 -15.11 10.60
N ASP A 683 -11.26 -13.82 10.78
CA ASP A 683 -11.49 -12.80 9.77
C ASP A 683 -10.37 -12.84 8.72
N VAL A 684 -10.72 -13.25 7.50
CA VAL A 684 -9.78 -13.36 6.38
C VAL A 684 -9.34 -12.02 5.81
N ASP A 685 -10.14 -10.95 5.98
CA ASP A 685 -9.81 -9.63 5.47
C ASP A 685 -8.85 -8.89 6.43
N CYS A 686 -8.87 -9.25 7.73
CA CYS A 686 -8.04 -8.64 8.79
C CYS A 686 -7.28 -9.70 9.61
N PRO A 687 -6.28 -10.39 9.03
CA PRO A 687 -5.47 -11.39 9.74
C PRO A 687 -4.58 -10.74 10.79
N ARG A 688 -4.62 -11.25 12.02
CA ARG A 688 -3.94 -10.68 13.20
C ARG A 688 -2.45 -10.39 12.95
N ASN A 689 -1.96 -9.32 13.58
CA ASN A 689 -0.56 -8.86 13.56
C ASN A 689 -0.05 -8.40 12.18
N LEU A 690 -0.90 -8.38 11.15
CA LEU A 690 -0.53 -8.00 9.79
C LEU A 690 -1.42 -6.87 9.31
N ALA A 691 -0.88 -6.03 8.45
CA ALA A 691 -1.70 -5.22 7.57
C ALA A 691 -1.15 -5.22 6.15
N LYS A 692 -1.99 -4.76 5.20
CA LYS A 692 -1.77 -5.00 3.77
C LYS A 692 -0.41 -4.55 3.23
N SER A 693 0.13 -3.43 3.72
CA SER A 693 1.43 -2.92 3.26
C SER A 693 2.35 -2.54 4.41
N VAL A 694 3.60 -3.04 4.32
CA VAL A 694 4.71 -2.71 5.22
C VAL A 694 5.47 -1.53 4.62
N THR A 695 5.24 -0.34 5.16
CA THR A 695 5.72 0.93 4.58
C THR A 695 6.60 1.73 5.52
N VAL A 696 6.92 1.13 6.65
CA VAL A 696 7.83 1.62 7.68
C VAL A 696 8.62 0.40 8.18
N GLU A 697 9.86 0.63 8.58
CA GLU A 697 10.72 -0.38 9.21
C GLU A 697 10.27 -0.70 10.65
#